data_AF-A0A8J2XBN9-F1
#
_entry.id   AF-A0A8J2XBN9-F1
#
_cell.length_a   1.000
_cell.length_b   1.000
_cell.length_c   1.000
_cell.angle_alpha   90.00
_cell.angle_beta   90.00
_cell.angle_gamma   90.00
#
_symmetry.space_group_name_H-M   'P 1'
#
loop_
_entity.id
_entity.type
_entity.pdbx_description
1 polymer ?
#
loop_
_entity_poly.entity_id
_entity_poly.type
_entity_poly.pdbx_seq_one_letter_code
_entity_poly.pdbx_strand_id
1 'polypeptide(L)'
;MNPKHIKNVPNDRKAVAPYNFVELPEKVVEAQLPLPSGDCYHSDRNTGRIECTLTTESPLYTRCGMTPDEFKAGKESKDLPNFFYTDKFDKPAISGSSLRGMLRTLVEIVSFSKIDKDKVSDEHKFFFRAVAADRDDPLKNEYSYHLGRQGNNVKAGYLQQQGSNWFIRPASNIDGQSFFWIKETIAQVAIPELIPMKNYETYHPQYFVNISFEDVYTNNGRDFVNNISKNSQDYQHIGVLVTAGNMLEGATEQTNCLRKNHYVINLPDANANLIPIAPEAIKDYCNALTPFQKQEPPFSTDKGVLRNGRAIFYCPPKLGDSIKLFGQSPNFRIPYLPKGKTRASSAVDFIPDYLKDINVIDLADSIFGWVRREPNKVVKEVEVRQHSGRVFITDALFQKAESNLWYTGNIKDTVIPQILSSPKPTTFQHYLVQPQETEAKKENLKHYASKPVEKTVIRGHKLYWHKGNEPDFKHPEPQKASTSQITEIKPISQGVTFKFTIYFENLTDVELGALLWVLNHAKGKHRLKLGMGKPLGMGTVKIESELYLTDCKHRYNHLFSNTQWAIGRTKSSSQDFSKYISNFEDYLKNELQLRENFSVIPRIQQLLAMLSWNTNPAQDYLNERRYMEIERQQQPYLGNDFNEYKARLVLPTPLQIRLQDNPSLFSENQIVKAKVVDLKEEQIQKGKKNQLRTIISYEISGSDCLSLEEINKEKVFLNVGDVVRVNIVKVQGISIRKVKRIES
;
A
#
# COMPACT_ATOMS: atom_id res chain seq x y z
N MET A 1 -12.56 -20.88 -4.85
CA MET A 1 -11.28 -20.57 -4.20
C MET A 1 -10.54 -19.56 -5.05
N ASN A 2 -9.92 -18.58 -4.40
CA ASN A 2 -9.10 -17.59 -5.08
C ASN A 2 -7.83 -18.22 -5.67
N PRO A 3 -7.27 -17.67 -6.75
CA PRO A 3 -5.91 -17.98 -7.18
C PRO A 3 -4.93 -17.82 -6.00
N LYS A 4 -4.04 -18.80 -5.81
CA LYS A 4 -3.02 -18.78 -4.75
C LYS A 4 -1.66 -18.40 -5.31
N HIS A 5 -0.88 -17.67 -4.53
CA HIS A 5 0.48 -17.29 -4.91
C HIS A 5 1.40 -18.52 -4.92
N ILE A 6 2.39 -18.51 -5.81
CA ILE A 6 3.41 -19.56 -5.92
C ILE A 6 3.97 -19.91 -4.54
N LYS A 7 4.00 -21.21 -4.22
CA LYS A 7 4.33 -21.70 -2.87
C LYS A 7 5.77 -21.39 -2.48
N ASN A 8 6.68 -21.45 -3.46
CA ASN A 8 8.08 -21.11 -3.30
C ASN A 8 8.57 -20.35 -4.54
N VAL A 9 8.94 -19.09 -4.37
CA VAL A 9 9.63 -18.34 -5.43
C VAL A 9 11.08 -18.83 -5.51
N PRO A 10 11.60 -19.23 -6.69
CA PRO A 10 13.01 -19.58 -6.85
C PRO A 10 13.96 -18.45 -6.41
N ASN A 11 15.11 -18.79 -5.82
CA ASN A 11 16.03 -17.80 -5.22
C ASN A 11 16.47 -16.72 -6.21
N ASP A 12 16.78 -17.10 -7.45
CA ASP A 12 17.17 -16.22 -8.55
C ASP A 12 16.00 -15.36 -9.11
N ARG A 13 14.77 -15.64 -8.67
CA ARG A 13 13.54 -14.96 -9.09
C ARG A 13 12.89 -14.15 -7.97
N LYS A 14 13.50 -14.08 -6.77
CA LYS A 14 12.94 -13.37 -5.60
C LYS A 14 13.15 -11.86 -5.71
N ALA A 15 12.07 -11.11 -5.58
CA ALA A 15 12.12 -9.68 -5.35
C ALA A 15 12.22 -9.36 -3.85
N VAL A 16 12.68 -8.14 -3.55
CA VAL A 16 12.66 -7.57 -2.20
C VAL A 16 11.77 -6.33 -2.17
N ALA A 17 11.16 -6.07 -1.02
CA ALA A 17 10.37 -4.86 -0.79
C ALA A 17 10.26 -4.57 0.71
N PRO A 18 10.09 -3.28 1.12
CA PRO A 18 9.83 -2.94 2.51
C PRO A 18 8.40 -3.24 2.96
N TYR A 19 7.61 -3.84 2.06
CA TYR A 19 6.23 -4.21 2.30
C TYR A 19 5.96 -5.63 1.81
N ASN A 20 4.89 -6.20 2.31
CA ASN A 20 4.31 -7.41 1.77
C ASN A 20 2.80 -7.39 2.01
N PHE A 21 2.12 -8.50 1.72
CA PHE A 21 0.67 -8.58 1.73
C PHE A 21 0.20 -9.76 2.56
N VAL A 22 -0.88 -9.54 3.31
CA VAL A 22 -1.68 -10.60 3.91
C VAL A 22 -2.77 -11.00 2.92
N GLU A 23 -2.77 -12.27 2.51
CA GLU A 23 -3.60 -12.81 1.41
C GLU A 23 -5.10 -12.61 1.63
N LEU A 24 -5.87 -12.36 0.57
CA LEU A 24 -7.34 -12.19 0.62
C LEU A 24 -8.04 -13.37 1.33
N PRO A 25 -9.12 -13.10 2.11
CA PRO A 25 -9.87 -14.18 2.74
C PRO A 25 -10.70 -14.95 1.70
N GLU A 26 -10.82 -16.27 1.85
CA GLU A 26 -11.65 -17.11 0.95
C GLU A 26 -13.16 -16.96 1.19
N LYS A 27 -13.53 -16.44 2.36
CA LYS A 27 -14.92 -16.17 2.79
C LYS A 27 -14.92 -14.92 3.66
N VAL A 28 -15.93 -14.06 3.51
CA VAL A 28 -16.19 -12.97 4.46
C VAL A 28 -16.86 -13.55 5.70
N VAL A 29 -16.35 -13.21 6.89
CA VAL A 29 -17.03 -13.58 8.14
C VAL A 29 -17.96 -12.45 8.56
N GLU A 30 -19.24 -12.78 8.68
CA GLU A 30 -20.28 -11.82 9.03
C GLU A 30 -20.26 -11.48 10.53
N ALA A 31 -20.74 -10.30 10.87
CA ALA A 31 -21.00 -9.92 12.25
C ALA A 31 -22.22 -10.66 12.81
N GLN A 32 -22.32 -10.71 14.14
CA GLN A 32 -23.51 -11.24 14.80
C GLN A 32 -24.67 -10.26 14.65
N LEU A 33 -25.70 -10.66 13.90
CA LEU A 33 -26.90 -9.86 13.62
C LEU A 33 -28.09 -10.28 14.51
N PRO A 34 -29.07 -9.38 14.76
CA PRO A 34 -29.10 -7.97 14.33
C PRO A 34 -28.11 -7.10 15.11
N LEU A 35 -27.71 -5.98 14.49
CA LEU A 35 -26.93 -4.96 15.19
C LEU A 35 -27.79 -4.30 16.29
N PRO A 36 -27.20 -3.94 17.43
CA PRO A 36 -27.94 -3.30 18.51
C PRO A 36 -28.40 -1.91 18.09
N SER A 37 -29.55 -1.47 18.60
CA SER A 37 -29.96 -0.08 18.48
C SER A 37 -28.98 0.85 19.19
N GLY A 38 -28.77 2.04 18.63
CA GLY A 38 -27.84 3.05 19.17
C GLY A 38 -28.44 3.97 20.23
N ASP A 39 -29.69 3.72 20.66
CA ASP A 39 -30.47 4.55 21.57
C ASP A 39 -30.50 4.05 23.02
N CYS A 40 -29.99 2.84 23.29
CA CYS A 40 -29.92 2.28 24.64
C CYS A 40 -28.70 1.39 24.87
N TYR A 41 -28.41 1.09 26.14
CA TYR A 41 -27.43 0.09 26.54
C TYR A 41 -28.09 -1.29 26.68
N HIS A 42 -27.48 -2.30 26.07
CA HIS A 42 -28.00 -3.67 26.05
C HIS A 42 -27.31 -4.54 27.10
N SER A 43 -28.09 -5.32 27.88
CA SER A 43 -27.56 -6.09 29.02
C SER A 43 -26.75 -7.32 28.64
N ASP A 44 -26.90 -7.82 27.43
CA ASP A 44 -26.16 -8.94 26.83
C ASP A 44 -24.90 -8.48 26.09
N ARG A 45 -24.53 -7.19 26.20
CA ARG A 45 -23.43 -6.57 25.47
C ARG A 45 -22.52 -5.77 26.39
N ASN A 46 -21.32 -5.51 25.90
CA ASN A 46 -20.24 -4.91 26.65
C ASN A 46 -20.12 -3.42 26.31
N THR A 47 -20.14 -2.58 27.34
CA THR A 47 -19.84 -1.15 27.26
C THR A 47 -18.69 -0.85 28.22
N GLY A 48 -17.74 -0.03 27.80
CA GLY A 48 -16.56 0.22 28.60
C GLY A 48 -15.50 1.05 27.91
N ARG A 49 -14.28 0.91 28.43
CA ARG A 49 -13.10 1.54 27.86
C ARG A 49 -11.86 0.67 27.99
N ILE A 50 -10.92 0.88 27.10
CA ILE A 50 -9.58 0.29 27.15
C ILE A 50 -8.61 1.44 27.30
N GLU A 51 -7.87 1.47 28.41
CA GLU A 51 -6.81 2.44 28.63
C GLU A 51 -5.52 1.92 28.01
N CYS A 52 -4.91 2.70 27.13
CA CYS A 52 -3.76 2.28 26.35
C CYS A 52 -2.55 3.16 26.63
N THR A 53 -1.39 2.52 26.81
CA THR A 53 -0.07 3.15 26.81
C THR A 53 0.67 2.76 25.54
N LEU A 54 1.03 3.74 24.73
CA LEU A 54 1.77 3.55 23.47
C LEU A 54 3.21 4.01 23.65
N THR A 55 4.17 3.19 23.25
CA THR A 55 5.60 3.53 23.24
C THR A 55 6.15 3.43 21.83
N THR A 56 6.87 4.45 21.37
CA THR A 56 7.60 4.40 20.08
C THR A 56 8.82 3.51 20.21
N GLU A 57 8.96 2.52 19.33
CA GLU A 57 10.09 1.57 19.30
C GLU A 57 11.05 1.88 18.15
N SER A 58 10.69 2.85 17.33
CA SER A 58 11.51 3.46 16.26
C SER A 58 11.04 4.92 16.11
N PRO A 59 11.82 5.80 15.46
CA PRO A 59 11.35 7.15 15.16
C PRO A 59 9.97 7.15 14.51
N LEU A 60 9.09 8.05 14.92
CA LEU A 60 7.72 8.14 14.41
C LEU A 60 7.52 9.49 13.73
N TYR A 61 6.86 9.48 12.58
CA TYR A 61 6.47 10.68 11.86
C TYR A 61 4.99 10.63 11.47
N THR A 62 4.28 11.66 11.87
CA THR A 62 2.92 12.02 11.45
C THR A 62 2.93 13.48 11.06
N ARG A 63 1.98 13.93 10.23
CA ARG A 63 1.84 15.35 9.88
C ARG A 63 0.74 16.01 10.68
N CYS A 64 0.97 17.26 11.04
CA CYS A 64 -0.09 18.13 11.51
C CYS A 64 -1.00 18.55 10.34
N GLY A 65 -2.27 18.81 10.66
CA GLY A 65 -3.19 19.45 9.72
C GLY A 65 -2.76 20.89 9.41
N MET A 66 -3.28 21.42 8.31
CA MET A 66 -3.12 22.84 7.96
C MET A 66 -3.95 23.71 8.89
N THR A 67 -3.39 24.85 9.29
CA THR A 67 -4.23 25.92 9.88
C THR A 67 -5.13 26.54 8.80
N PRO A 68 -6.24 27.20 9.17
CA PRO A 68 -7.11 27.86 8.20
C PRO A 68 -6.38 28.87 7.31
N ASP A 69 -5.37 29.57 7.85
CA ASP A 69 -4.58 30.53 7.10
C ASP A 69 -3.61 29.86 6.13
N GLU A 70 -3.01 28.73 6.51
CA GLU A 70 -2.17 27.92 5.61
C GLU A 70 -2.96 27.31 4.46
N PHE A 71 -4.18 26.85 4.75
CA PHE A 71 -5.09 26.35 3.73
C PHE A 71 -5.50 27.46 2.75
N LYS A 72 -5.85 28.65 3.25
CA LYS A 72 -6.15 29.83 2.41
C LYS A 72 -4.96 30.27 1.57
N ALA A 73 -3.75 30.16 2.11
CA ALA A 73 -2.50 30.47 1.40
C ALA A 73 -2.11 29.40 0.36
N GLY A 74 -2.89 28.33 0.21
CA GLY A 74 -2.62 27.27 -0.77
C GLY A 74 -1.38 26.43 -0.45
N LYS A 75 -0.92 26.40 0.81
CA LYS A 75 0.17 25.51 1.21
C LYS A 75 -0.23 24.05 1.00
N GLU A 76 0.72 23.21 0.59
CA GLU A 76 0.48 21.79 0.51
C GLU A 76 0.94 21.10 1.80
N SER A 77 0.37 19.92 2.09
CA SER A 77 0.76 19.12 3.25
C SER A 77 2.27 18.79 3.25
N LYS A 78 2.92 18.73 2.08
CA LYS A 78 4.36 18.46 1.97
C LYS A 78 5.24 19.59 2.50
N ASP A 79 4.69 20.80 2.57
CA ASP A 79 5.39 22.01 3.03
C ASP A 79 5.29 22.18 4.56
N LEU A 80 4.60 21.28 5.25
CA LEU A 80 4.34 21.33 6.69
C LEU A 80 5.03 20.16 7.40
N PRO A 81 6.27 20.35 7.89
CA PRO A 81 7.08 19.28 8.45
C PRO A 81 6.67 18.90 9.87
N ASN A 82 5.80 19.71 10.50
CA ASN A 82 5.45 19.61 11.91
C ASN A 82 4.68 18.33 12.22
N PHE A 83 5.05 17.70 13.35
CA PHE A 83 4.32 16.58 13.92
C PHE A 83 2.94 17.03 14.43
N PHE A 84 1.95 16.15 14.47
CA PHE A 84 0.61 16.49 14.97
C PHE A 84 0.64 16.92 16.44
N TYR A 85 -0.11 17.97 16.79
CA TYR A 85 -0.32 18.45 18.15
C TYR A 85 -1.75 19.00 18.28
N THR A 86 -2.27 19.07 19.50
CA THR A 86 -3.62 19.61 19.77
C THR A 86 -3.55 21.04 20.29
N ASP A 87 -2.81 21.24 21.39
CA ASP A 87 -2.83 22.52 22.11
C ASP A 87 -1.53 23.30 21.92
N LYS A 88 -0.40 22.66 22.25
CA LYS A 88 0.91 23.30 22.24
C LYS A 88 1.84 22.60 21.28
N PHE A 89 2.50 23.40 20.45
CA PHE A 89 3.42 22.94 19.42
C PHE A 89 4.55 22.04 19.95
N ASP A 90 5.00 22.26 21.19
CA ASP A 90 6.05 21.50 21.85
C ASP A 90 5.58 20.17 22.47
N LYS A 91 4.27 19.91 22.48
CA LYS A 91 3.66 18.68 23.00
C LYS A 91 3.02 17.91 21.85
N PRO A 92 3.75 16.95 21.24
CA PRO A 92 3.19 16.16 20.16
C PRO A 92 2.03 15.30 20.67
N ALA A 93 1.10 15.02 19.76
CA ALA A 93 0.01 14.08 19.96
C ALA A 93 -0.08 13.14 18.75
N ILE A 94 -0.75 12.01 18.91
CA ILE A 94 -1.12 11.15 17.78
C ILE A 94 -2.63 11.23 17.63
N SER A 95 -3.12 11.54 16.44
CA SER A 95 -4.56 11.68 16.23
C SER A 95 -5.31 10.36 16.48
N GLY A 96 -6.46 10.44 17.14
CA GLY A 96 -7.36 9.31 17.37
C GLY A 96 -7.82 8.65 16.07
N SER A 97 -7.92 9.43 14.99
CA SER A 97 -8.21 8.93 13.64
C SER A 97 -7.10 8.04 13.08
N SER A 98 -5.83 8.36 13.34
CA SER A 98 -4.68 7.52 12.94
C SER A 98 -4.67 6.19 13.69
N LEU A 99 -4.95 6.24 15.00
CA LEU A 99 -5.07 5.05 15.86
C LEU A 99 -6.25 4.17 15.43
N ARG A 100 -7.40 4.79 15.13
CA ARG A 100 -8.58 4.09 14.61
C ARG A 100 -8.30 3.43 13.27
N GLY A 101 -7.63 4.11 12.34
CA GLY A 101 -7.27 3.54 11.05
C GLY A 101 -6.33 2.33 11.18
N MET A 102 -5.35 2.41 12.09
CA MET A 102 -4.44 1.31 12.41
C MET A 102 -5.19 0.10 12.97
N LEU A 103 -6.02 0.30 14.00
CA LEU A 103 -6.79 -0.80 14.61
C LEU A 103 -7.81 -1.39 13.66
N ARG A 104 -8.55 -0.55 12.91
CA ARG A 104 -9.53 -1.03 11.92
C ARG A 104 -8.88 -1.92 10.87
N THR A 105 -7.74 -1.51 10.32
CA THR A 105 -7.02 -2.32 9.32
C THR A 105 -6.65 -3.71 9.86
N LEU A 106 -6.18 -3.78 11.11
CA LEU A 106 -5.79 -5.04 11.73
C LEU A 106 -7.02 -5.91 12.05
N VAL A 107 -8.09 -5.31 12.57
CA VAL A 107 -9.38 -5.99 12.78
C VAL A 107 -9.90 -6.56 11.46
N GLU A 108 -9.93 -5.77 10.39
CA GLU A 108 -10.34 -6.24 9.05
C GLU A 108 -9.54 -7.46 8.58
N ILE A 109 -8.24 -7.49 8.89
CA ILE A 109 -7.39 -8.62 8.53
C ILE A 109 -7.77 -9.88 9.33
N VAL A 110 -7.82 -9.77 10.67
CA VAL A 110 -8.02 -10.92 11.56
C VAL A 110 -9.45 -11.44 11.57
N SER A 111 -10.43 -10.58 11.26
CA SER A 111 -11.85 -10.94 11.21
C SER A 111 -12.33 -11.34 9.82
N PHE A 112 -11.43 -11.48 8.83
CA PHE A 112 -11.78 -11.90 7.47
C PHE A 112 -12.84 -10.97 6.84
N SER A 113 -12.68 -9.66 7.07
CA SER A 113 -13.61 -8.65 6.56
C SER A 113 -13.55 -8.50 5.04
N LYS A 114 -14.58 -7.88 4.48
CA LYS A 114 -14.66 -7.61 3.04
C LYS A 114 -13.72 -6.48 2.60
N ILE A 115 -13.47 -6.42 1.29
CA ILE A 115 -12.76 -5.32 0.63
C ILE A 115 -13.73 -4.69 -0.38
N ASP A 116 -14.58 -3.80 0.12
CA ASP A 116 -15.60 -3.16 -0.70
C ASP A 116 -15.03 -2.06 -1.63
N LYS A 117 -15.90 -1.64 -2.56
CA LYS A 117 -15.64 -0.58 -3.55
C LYS A 117 -15.46 0.81 -2.93
N ASP A 118 -15.93 1.04 -1.70
CA ASP A 118 -15.79 2.33 -1.03
C ASP A 118 -14.39 2.50 -0.43
N LYS A 119 -13.69 1.39 -0.16
CA LYS A 119 -12.29 1.36 0.31
C LYS A 119 -11.26 1.38 -0.82
N VAL A 120 -11.62 0.98 -2.03
CA VAL A 120 -10.69 0.88 -3.17
C VAL A 120 -11.21 1.70 -4.36
N SER A 121 -10.48 2.76 -4.71
CA SER A 121 -10.84 3.63 -5.83
C SER A 121 -10.77 2.90 -7.18
N ASP A 122 -11.86 2.98 -7.95
CA ASP A 122 -11.92 2.55 -9.35
C ASP A 122 -11.43 3.64 -10.33
N GLU A 123 -11.06 4.82 -9.84
CA GLU A 123 -10.68 5.97 -10.68
C GLU A 123 -9.32 5.77 -11.36
N HIS A 124 -8.38 5.15 -10.63
CA HIS A 124 -7.03 4.92 -11.13
C HIS A 124 -7.02 3.73 -12.09
N LYS A 125 -6.94 4.04 -13.39
CA LYS A 125 -6.84 3.06 -14.46
C LYS A 125 -5.39 2.73 -14.81
N PHE A 126 -5.13 1.49 -15.18
CA PHE A 126 -3.78 1.00 -15.44
C PHE A 126 -3.42 1.05 -16.92
N PHE A 127 -2.25 1.63 -17.21
CA PHE A 127 -1.68 1.77 -18.54
C PHE A 127 -0.21 1.34 -18.56
N PHE A 128 0.27 0.94 -19.71
CA PHE A 128 1.66 0.56 -19.91
C PHE A 128 2.22 0.98 -21.27
N ARG A 129 3.55 0.95 -21.36
CA ARG A 129 4.31 1.18 -22.60
C ARG A 129 5.51 0.25 -22.62
N ALA A 130 5.65 -0.53 -23.69
CA ALA A 130 6.67 -1.58 -23.80
C ALA A 130 7.53 -1.47 -25.09
N VAL A 131 7.89 -0.23 -25.47
CA VAL A 131 8.62 0.07 -26.73
C VAL A 131 9.95 -0.65 -26.86
N ALA A 132 10.72 -0.72 -25.76
CA ALA A 132 12.06 -1.30 -25.71
C ALA A 132 12.12 -2.49 -24.75
N ALA A 133 10.99 -3.18 -24.56
CA ALA A 133 10.93 -4.34 -23.67
C ALA A 133 11.70 -5.53 -24.27
N ASP A 134 12.31 -6.33 -23.40
CA ASP A 134 13.03 -7.55 -23.77
C ASP A 134 12.08 -8.57 -24.43
N ARG A 135 12.62 -9.52 -25.20
CA ARG A 135 11.82 -10.52 -25.93
C ARG A 135 10.91 -11.35 -25.01
N ASP A 136 11.36 -11.59 -23.78
CA ASP A 136 10.68 -12.37 -22.74
C ASP A 136 9.77 -11.53 -21.83
N ASP A 137 9.61 -10.21 -22.09
CA ASP A 137 8.71 -9.37 -21.31
C ASP A 137 7.24 -9.65 -21.67
N PRO A 138 6.36 -9.91 -20.67
CA PRO A 138 4.98 -10.30 -20.92
C PRO A 138 4.14 -9.21 -21.61
N LEU A 139 4.56 -7.94 -21.53
CA LEU A 139 3.83 -6.81 -22.11
C LEU A 139 4.21 -6.52 -23.57
N LYS A 140 5.31 -7.11 -24.06
CA LYS A 140 5.88 -6.75 -25.36
C LYS A 140 4.97 -7.12 -26.53
N ASN A 141 4.46 -8.34 -26.52
CA ASN A 141 3.66 -8.88 -27.62
C ASN A 141 2.33 -8.13 -27.73
N GLU A 142 1.67 -7.86 -26.60
CA GLU A 142 0.44 -7.07 -26.56
C GLU A 142 0.66 -5.63 -27.08
N TYR A 143 1.73 -4.98 -26.63
CA TYR A 143 2.07 -3.62 -27.09
C TYR A 143 2.38 -3.58 -28.59
N SER A 144 3.18 -4.55 -29.06
CA SER A 144 3.61 -4.64 -30.46
C SER A 144 2.47 -5.09 -31.38
N TYR A 145 1.50 -5.86 -30.89
CA TYR A 145 0.29 -6.20 -31.63
C TYR A 145 -0.53 -4.93 -31.98
N HIS A 146 -0.69 -4.02 -31.02
CA HIS A 146 -1.47 -2.79 -31.24
C HIS A 146 -0.73 -1.71 -32.01
N LEU A 147 0.45 -1.31 -31.53
CA LEU A 147 1.18 -0.17 -32.11
C LEU A 147 2.11 -0.61 -33.25
N GLY A 148 2.40 -1.90 -33.35
CA GLY A 148 3.34 -2.42 -34.32
C GLY A 148 4.79 -2.09 -33.96
N ARG A 149 5.75 -2.64 -34.71
CA ARG A 149 7.18 -2.38 -34.48
C ARG A 149 7.46 -0.90 -34.76
N GLN A 150 7.92 -0.19 -33.73
CA GLN A 150 8.23 1.25 -33.80
C GLN A 150 7.04 2.15 -34.18
N GLY A 151 5.80 1.71 -33.97
CA GLY A 151 4.61 2.52 -34.26
C GLY A 151 4.10 2.39 -35.70
N ASN A 152 4.51 1.39 -36.48
CA ASN A 152 4.10 1.24 -37.88
C ASN A 152 2.60 0.96 -38.08
N ASN A 153 1.87 0.53 -37.04
CA ASN A 153 0.41 0.41 -37.09
C ASN A 153 -0.31 1.71 -36.69
N VAL A 154 0.43 2.75 -36.34
CA VAL A 154 -0.12 4.03 -35.88
C VAL A 154 -0.26 4.99 -37.05
N LYS A 155 -1.39 5.69 -37.10
CA LYS A 155 -1.63 6.80 -38.03
C LYS A 155 -1.78 8.12 -37.27
N ALA A 156 -1.70 9.22 -37.98
CA ALA A 156 -1.87 10.56 -37.45
C ALA A 156 -3.13 11.21 -38.04
N GLY A 157 -3.67 12.18 -37.32
CA GLY A 157 -4.83 12.94 -37.72
C GLY A 157 -5.08 14.10 -36.76
N TYR A 158 -6.27 14.68 -36.84
CA TYR A 158 -6.63 15.89 -36.12
C TYR A 158 -7.93 15.70 -35.35
N LEU A 159 -7.90 16.08 -34.08
CA LEU A 159 -9.07 16.03 -33.21
C LEU A 159 -10.13 17.00 -33.69
N GLN A 160 -11.37 16.52 -33.79
CA GLN A 160 -12.55 17.34 -34.03
C GLN A 160 -13.60 17.07 -32.97
N GLN A 161 -14.12 18.14 -32.36
CA GLN A 161 -15.18 18.03 -31.36
C GLN A 161 -16.51 18.41 -32.00
N GLN A 162 -17.51 17.52 -31.92
CA GLN A 162 -18.88 17.81 -32.32
C GLN A 162 -19.80 17.52 -31.12
N GLY A 163 -20.34 18.58 -30.51
CA GLY A 163 -21.04 18.47 -29.23
C GLY A 163 -20.13 17.89 -28.13
N SER A 164 -20.60 16.82 -27.47
CA SER A 164 -19.82 16.10 -26.44
C SER A 164 -18.87 15.04 -27.01
N ASN A 165 -18.96 14.75 -28.31
CA ASN A 165 -18.25 13.63 -28.92
C ASN A 165 -16.96 14.08 -29.62
N TRP A 166 -15.95 13.22 -29.57
CA TRP A 166 -14.66 13.44 -30.21
C TRP A 166 -14.51 12.54 -31.42
N PHE A 167 -13.92 13.11 -32.47
CA PHE A 167 -13.63 12.45 -33.73
C PHE A 167 -12.17 12.72 -34.11
N ILE A 168 -11.62 11.87 -34.97
CA ILE A 168 -10.38 12.14 -35.67
C ILE A 168 -10.67 12.29 -37.15
N ARG A 169 -10.23 13.42 -37.73
CA ARG A 169 -10.06 13.54 -39.17
C ARG A 169 -8.67 13.02 -39.53
N PRO A 170 -8.55 11.95 -40.35
CA PRO A 170 -7.25 11.46 -40.79
C PRO A 170 -6.41 12.57 -41.45
N ALA A 171 -5.09 12.52 -41.25
CA ALA A 171 -4.16 13.30 -42.06
C ALA A 171 -4.07 12.68 -43.47
N SER A 172 -3.77 13.50 -44.48
CA SER A 172 -3.52 13.01 -45.83
C SER A 172 -2.30 12.10 -45.88
N ASN A 173 -2.25 11.22 -46.88
CA ASN A 173 -1.12 10.31 -47.05
C ASN A 173 -0.15 10.84 -48.09
N ILE A 174 1.14 10.77 -47.77
CA ILE A 174 2.25 10.89 -48.72
C ILE A 174 2.98 9.55 -48.63
N ASP A 175 3.09 8.85 -49.76
CA ASP A 175 3.65 7.49 -49.83
C ASP A 175 3.04 6.50 -48.83
N GLY A 176 1.73 6.61 -48.60
CA GLY A 176 0.97 5.76 -47.68
C GLY A 176 1.15 6.10 -46.19
N GLN A 177 1.91 7.14 -45.86
CA GLN A 177 2.15 7.59 -44.49
C GLN A 177 1.43 8.89 -44.17
N SER A 178 0.88 8.96 -42.96
CA SER A 178 0.19 10.13 -42.42
C SER A 178 1.10 11.06 -41.60
N PHE A 179 2.31 10.60 -41.27
CA PHE A 179 3.30 11.37 -40.52
C PHE A 179 4.72 10.84 -40.76
N PHE A 180 5.70 11.67 -40.43
CA PHE A 180 7.13 11.42 -40.59
C PHE A 180 7.91 11.82 -39.35
N TRP A 181 9.11 11.27 -39.19
CA TRP A 181 10.04 11.64 -38.13
C TRP A 181 10.94 12.78 -38.59
N ILE A 182 11.38 13.63 -37.66
CA ILE A 182 12.40 14.64 -37.94
C ILE A 182 13.39 14.72 -36.80
N LYS A 183 14.68 14.88 -37.10
CA LYS A 183 15.70 15.07 -36.06
C LYS A 183 15.54 16.46 -35.45
N GLU A 184 15.65 16.57 -34.12
CA GLU A 184 15.57 17.84 -33.39
C GLU A 184 16.61 18.83 -33.91
N THR A 185 17.82 18.36 -34.23
CA THR A 185 18.88 19.20 -34.80
C THR A 185 18.50 19.86 -36.12
N ILE A 186 17.71 19.18 -36.95
CA ILE A 186 17.23 19.71 -38.23
C ILE A 186 16.10 20.71 -37.96
N ALA A 187 15.15 20.34 -37.11
CA ALA A 187 14.03 21.20 -36.75
C ALA A 187 14.49 22.51 -36.09
N GLN A 188 15.53 22.46 -35.26
CA GLN A 188 16.09 23.63 -34.58
C GLN A 188 16.78 24.60 -35.53
N VAL A 189 17.42 24.12 -36.59
CA VAL A 189 18.03 24.98 -37.62
C VAL A 189 16.94 25.75 -38.37
N ALA A 190 15.84 25.08 -38.71
CA ALA A 190 14.72 25.67 -39.44
C ALA A 190 13.80 26.56 -38.58
N ILE A 191 13.71 26.27 -37.28
CA ILE A 191 12.84 26.96 -36.32
C ILE A 191 13.70 27.37 -35.11
N PRO A 192 14.40 28.52 -35.18
CA PRO A 192 15.30 28.96 -34.13
C PRO A 192 14.64 29.13 -32.75
N GLU A 193 13.34 29.44 -32.72
CA GLU A 193 12.57 29.57 -31.47
C GLU A 193 12.14 28.22 -30.85
N LEU A 194 12.41 27.08 -31.52
CA LEU A 194 12.10 25.77 -30.98
C LEU A 194 12.91 25.53 -29.71
N ILE A 195 12.21 25.33 -28.59
CA ILE A 195 12.81 24.99 -27.31
C ILE A 195 13.28 23.53 -27.37
N PRO A 196 14.59 23.22 -27.29
CA PRO A 196 15.09 21.85 -27.42
C PRO A 196 14.80 21.01 -26.19
N MET A 197 14.66 19.69 -26.34
CA MET A 197 14.36 18.75 -25.24
C MET A 197 15.38 18.78 -24.10
N LYS A 198 16.62 19.22 -24.37
CA LYS A 198 17.68 19.40 -23.34
C LYS A 198 17.43 20.57 -22.39
N ASN A 199 16.58 21.54 -22.75
CA ASN A 199 16.26 22.71 -21.91
C ASN A 199 15.13 22.37 -20.93
N TYR A 200 15.43 21.49 -19.98
CA TYR A 200 14.43 20.82 -19.15
C TYR A 200 13.56 21.75 -18.30
N GLU A 201 14.09 22.89 -17.84
CA GLU A 201 13.35 23.84 -16.99
C GLU A 201 12.20 24.52 -17.73
N THR A 202 12.37 24.75 -19.03
CA THR A 202 11.42 25.51 -19.86
C THR A 202 10.76 24.66 -20.94
N TYR A 203 11.20 23.42 -21.11
CA TYR A 203 10.70 22.54 -22.16
C TYR A 203 9.23 22.20 -21.94
N HIS A 204 8.43 22.52 -22.95
CA HIS A 204 7.07 22.04 -23.11
C HIS A 204 6.86 21.57 -24.55
N PRO A 205 5.90 20.66 -24.81
CA PRO A 205 5.65 20.24 -26.18
C PRO A 205 5.15 21.41 -27.03
N GLN A 206 5.79 21.62 -28.17
CA GLN A 206 5.51 22.72 -29.07
C GLN A 206 4.81 22.22 -30.32
N TYR A 207 4.11 23.14 -30.97
CA TYR A 207 3.25 22.85 -32.11
C TYR A 207 3.36 23.98 -33.11
N PHE A 208 3.89 23.67 -34.30
CA PHE A 208 4.06 24.63 -35.38
C PHE A 208 3.21 24.20 -36.57
N VAL A 209 2.33 25.09 -37.02
CA VAL A 209 1.44 24.88 -38.16
C VAL A 209 2.04 25.49 -39.43
N ASN A 210 1.55 25.05 -40.59
CA ASN A 210 1.95 25.56 -41.91
C ASN A 210 3.46 25.42 -42.17
N ILE A 211 4.06 24.33 -41.66
CA ILE A 211 5.45 23.99 -41.91
C ILE A 211 5.52 23.30 -43.28
N SER A 212 6.34 23.83 -44.19
CA SER A 212 6.65 23.12 -45.43
C SER A 212 7.78 22.12 -45.20
N PHE A 213 7.82 21.04 -45.98
CA PHE A 213 8.86 20.01 -45.85
C PHE A 213 9.21 19.30 -47.18
N GLU A 214 10.46 18.84 -47.27
CA GLU A 214 11.04 18.14 -48.43
C GLU A 214 10.57 16.68 -48.56
N ASP A 215 11.10 15.98 -49.57
CA ASP A 215 11.02 14.53 -49.71
C ASP A 215 11.45 13.78 -48.44
N VAL A 216 10.88 12.59 -48.30
CA VAL A 216 11.10 11.69 -47.17
C VAL A 216 12.09 10.58 -47.52
N TYR A 217 12.83 10.10 -46.52
CA TYR A 217 13.72 8.95 -46.67
C TYR A 217 13.48 7.93 -45.56
N THR A 218 13.59 6.64 -45.89
CA THR A 218 13.44 5.57 -44.91
C THR A 218 14.77 5.27 -44.23
N ASN A 219 14.79 5.26 -42.90
CA ASN A 219 15.93 4.84 -42.09
C ASN A 219 15.45 3.92 -40.95
N ASN A 220 16.01 2.70 -40.88
CA ASN A 220 15.68 1.69 -39.87
C ASN A 220 14.17 1.40 -39.76
N GLY A 221 13.44 1.45 -40.88
CA GLY A 221 12.00 1.19 -40.94
C GLY A 221 11.12 2.37 -40.50
N ARG A 222 11.68 3.59 -40.44
CA ARG A 222 10.94 4.83 -40.20
C ARG A 222 11.20 5.81 -41.32
N ASP A 223 10.16 6.54 -41.71
CA ASP A 223 10.26 7.57 -42.74
C ASP A 223 10.56 8.92 -42.08
N PHE A 224 11.64 9.55 -42.52
CA PHE A 224 12.17 10.80 -42.00
C PHE A 224 12.06 11.92 -43.03
N VAL A 225 11.78 13.13 -42.56
CA VAL A 225 11.88 14.35 -43.34
C VAL A 225 13.34 14.80 -43.41
N ASN A 226 13.80 15.22 -44.60
CA ASN A 226 15.13 15.79 -44.79
C ASN A 226 15.25 17.20 -44.21
N ASN A 227 14.40 18.14 -44.63
CA ASN A 227 14.37 19.51 -44.14
C ASN A 227 12.93 20.03 -44.00
N ILE A 228 12.78 21.08 -43.17
CA ILE A 228 11.50 21.78 -42.97
C ILE A 228 11.74 23.29 -43.06
N SER A 229 10.67 24.06 -43.33
CA SER A 229 10.70 25.53 -43.27
C SER A 229 9.41 26.09 -42.68
N LYS A 230 9.52 27.25 -42.03
CA LYS A 230 8.37 28.05 -41.58
C LYS A 230 7.63 28.74 -42.73
N ASN A 231 8.29 28.94 -43.86
CA ASN A 231 7.64 29.46 -45.04
C ASN A 231 6.97 28.32 -45.80
N SER A 232 5.66 28.37 -45.92
CA SER A 232 4.87 27.31 -46.56
C SER A 232 5.16 27.12 -48.06
N GLN A 233 5.95 28.01 -48.68
CA GLN A 233 6.31 27.96 -50.10
C GLN A 233 7.70 27.37 -50.39
N ASP A 234 8.54 27.17 -49.38
CA ASP A 234 9.92 26.73 -49.60
C ASP A 234 10.00 25.27 -50.08
N TYR A 235 9.02 24.44 -49.72
CA TYR A 235 8.99 23.02 -50.03
C TYR A 235 7.61 22.54 -50.51
N GLN A 236 7.60 21.40 -51.21
CA GLN A 236 6.44 20.87 -51.93
C GLN A 236 5.29 20.37 -51.04
N HIS A 237 5.57 19.95 -49.80
CA HIS A 237 4.57 19.44 -48.87
C HIS A 237 4.37 20.40 -47.71
N ILE A 238 3.16 20.43 -47.16
CA ILE A 238 2.81 21.26 -46.00
C ILE A 238 2.23 20.35 -44.91
N GLY A 239 2.57 20.65 -43.67
CA GLY A 239 2.11 19.89 -42.52
C GLY A 239 2.27 20.65 -41.21
N VAL A 240 2.33 19.87 -40.13
CA VAL A 240 2.39 20.34 -38.76
C VAL A 240 3.54 19.65 -38.04
N LEU A 241 4.44 20.44 -37.46
CA LEU A 241 5.48 19.93 -36.57
C LEU A 241 4.93 19.80 -35.14
N VAL A 242 5.05 18.60 -34.57
CA VAL A 242 4.70 18.29 -33.19
C VAL A 242 5.92 17.77 -32.46
N THR A 243 6.33 18.42 -31.38
CA THR A 243 7.49 17.97 -30.60
C THR A 243 7.13 16.85 -29.63
N ALA A 244 8.09 15.96 -29.39
CA ALA A 244 7.96 14.82 -28.48
C ALA A 244 8.27 15.25 -27.04
N GLY A 245 7.70 14.60 -26.02
CA GLY A 245 8.14 14.84 -24.63
C GLY A 245 9.62 14.51 -24.38
N ASN A 246 10.28 15.24 -23.47
CA ASN A 246 11.73 15.17 -23.21
C ASN A 246 12.21 13.95 -22.41
N MET A 247 11.31 13.13 -21.84
CA MET A 247 11.64 11.93 -21.05
C MET A 247 12.46 12.17 -19.76
N LEU A 248 12.65 13.42 -19.33
CA LEU A 248 13.45 13.74 -18.14
C LEU A 248 12.65 13.62 -16.83
N GLU A 249 11.32 13.45 -16.90
CA GLU A 249 10.49 13.11 -15.74
C GLU A 249 10.92 11.76 -15.13
N GLY A 250 11.77 11.82 -14.10
CA GLY A 250 12.26 10.66 -13.34
C GLY A 250 13.71 10.26 -13.62
N ALA A 251 14.47 11.04 -14.41
CA ALA A 251 15.91 10.86 -14.51
C ALA A 251 16.60 11.39 -13.24
N THR A 252 17.47 10.57 -12.66
CA THR A 252 18.39 10.90 -11.56
C THR A 252 19.45 11.91 -12.01
N GLU A 253 19.88 11.84 -13.27
CA GLU A 253 20.77 12.81 -13.90
C GLU A 253 20.08 13.55 -15.06
N GLN A 254 20.07 14.88 -14.98
CA GLN A 254 19.34 15.77 -15.89
C GLN A 254 20.00 15.91 -17.29
N THR A 255 21.03 15.13 -17.61
CA THR A 255 21.89 15.34 -18.78
C THR A 255 21.66 14.36 -19.94
N ASN A 256 20.94 13.26 -19.74
CA ASN A 256 20.84 12.18 -20.74
C ASN A 256 19.45 12.04 -21.40
N CYS A 257 18.98 13.10 -22.07
CA CYS A 257 17.84 12.95 -22.99
C CYS A 257 18.26 12.13 -24.22
N LEU A 258 17.87 10.85 -24.27
CA LEU A 258 18.15 9.96 -25.40
C LEU A 258 17.24 10.20 -26.61
N ARG A 259 16.18 11.00 -26.45
CA ARG A 259 15.29 11.35 -27.56
C ARG A 259 15.92 12.42 -28.42
N LYS A 260 15.90 12.19 -29.73
CA LYS A 260 16.51 13.09 -30.72
C LYS A 260 15.55 13.50 -31.83
N ASN A 261 14.28 13.07 -31.76
CA ASN A 261 13.34 13.18 -32.87
C ASN A 261 11.99 13.76 -32.45
N HIS A 262 11.35 14.44 -33.39
CA HIS A 262 9.99 14.96 -33.36
C HIS A 262 9.19 14.39 -34.55
N TYR A 263 7.98 14.92 -34.76
CA TYR A 263 7.04 14.40 -35.75
C TYR A 263 6.54 15.51 -36.67
N VAL A 264 6.52 15.26 -37.97
CA VAL A 264 5.83 16.09 -38.97
C VAL A 264 4.59 15.34 -39.40
N ILE A 265 3.41 15.94 -39.27
CA ILE A 265 2.11 15.34 -39.60
C ILE A 265 1.55 16.06 -40.83
N ASN A 266 1.09 15.30 -41.81
CA ASN A 266 0.50 15.86 -43.03
C ASN A 266 -0.81 16.60 -42.73
N LEU A 267 -1.21 17.55 -43.58
CA LEU A 267 -2.46 18.29 -43.40
C LEU A 267 -3.69 17.36 -43.29
N PRO A 268 -4.79 17.83 -42.64
CA PRO A 268 -6.03 17.06 -42.58
C PRO A 268 -6.53 16.70 -43.98
N ASP A 269 -6.89 15.44 -44.21
CA ASP A 269 -7.54 15.04 -45.45
C ASP A 269 -8.98 15.56 -45.46
N ALA A 270 -9.25 16.53 -46.33
CA ALA A 270 -10.55 17.17 -46.45
C ALA A 270 -11.65 16.20 -46.93
N ASN A 271 -11.26 15.13 -47.64
CA ASN A 271 -12.17 14.13 -48.20
C ASN A 271 -12.34 12.92 -47.28
N ALA A 272 -11.52 12.78 -46.24
CA ALA A 272 -11.63 11.68 -45.30
C ALA A 272 -12.81 11.85 -44.34
N ASN A 273 -13.58 10.78 -44.17
CA ASN A 273 -14.65 10.71 -43.19
C ASN A 273 -14.11 10.85 -41.76
N LEU A 274 -14.93 11.45 -40.89
CA LEU A 274 -14.62 11.52 -39.47
C LEU A 274 -14.76 10.16 -38.82
N ILE A 275 -13.74 9.77 -38.07
CA ILE A 275 -13.72 8.52 -37.33
C ILE A 275 -14.07 8.83 -35.87
N PRO A 276 -15.16 8.28 -35.30
CA PRO A 276 -15.52 8.53 -33.92
C PRO A 276 -14.49 7.92 -32.96
N ILE A 277 -14.20 8.60 -31.85
CA ILE A 277 -13.44 8.06 -30.72
C ILE A 277 -14.41 7.48 -29.71
N ALA A 278 -14.15 6.26 -29.23
CA ALA A 278 -14.98 5.62 -28.22
C ALA A 278 -15.04 6.49 -26.94
N PRO A 279 -16.23 6.74 -26.35
CA PRO A 279 -16.36 7.50 -25.11
C PRO A 279 -15.50 6.94 -23.97
N GLU A 280 -15.40 5.61 -23.86
CA GLU A 280 -14.55 4.93 -22.89
C GLU A 280 -13.08 5.25 -23.11
N ALA A 281 -12.62 5.32 -24.37
CA ALA A 281 -11.23 5.64 -24.68
C ALA A 281 -10.86 7.09 -24.30
N ILE A 282 -11.80 8.03 -24.43
CA ILE A 282 -11.61 9.41 -23.95
C ILE A 282 -11.47 9.43 -22.42
N LYS A 283 -12.38 8.75 -21.70
CA LYS A 283 -12.35 8.66 -20.24
C LYS A 283 -11.05 8.01 -19.75
N ASP A 284 -10.67 6.91 -20.37
CA ASP A 284 -9.44 6.18 -20.09
C ASP A 284 -8.20 7.04 -20.35
N TYR A 285 -8.15 7.79 -21.46
CA TYR A 285 -7.08 8.74 -21.75
C TYR A 285 -6.95 9.83 -20.67
N CYS A 286 -8.05 10.48 -20.29
CA CYS A 286 -8.05 11.52 -19.24
C CYS A 286 -7.57 10.97 -17.89
N ASN A 287 -7.97 9.75 -17.52
CA ASN A 287 -7.51 9.09 -16.30
C ASN A 287 -6.02 8.69 -16.34
N ALA A 288 -5.42 8.59 -17.52
CA ALA A 288 -4.03 8.17 -17.73
C ALA A 288 -3.01 9.33 -17.76
N LEU A 289 -3.46 10.58 -17.71
CA LEU A 289 -2.61 11.76 -17.86
C LEU A 289 -1.51 11.79 -16.79
N THR A 290 -0.26 11.96 -17.24
CA THR A 290 0.89 12.19 -16.34
C THR A 290 0.88 13.61 -15.79
N PRO A 291 1.60 13.91 -14.70
CA PRO A 291 1.78 15.29 -14.23
C PRO A 291 2.21 16.26 -15.34
N PHE A 292 3.20 15.90 -16.18
CA PHE A 292 3.55 16.67 -17.38
C PHE A 292 2.38 16.92 -18.34
N GLN A 293 1.51 15.93 -18.56
CA GLN A 293 0.36 16.08 -19.45
C GLN A 293 -0.80 16.86 -18.83
N LYS A 294 -0.65 17.34 -17.59
CA LYS A 294 -1.59 18.25 -16.92
C LYS A 294 -1.07 19.68 -16.83
N GLN A 295 0.09 19.98 -17.41
CA GLN A 295 0.70 21.31 -17.40
C GLN A 295 0.14 22.16 -18.56
N GLU A 296 -0.52 23.26 -18.21
CA GLU A 296 -0.97 24.31 -19.12
C GLU A 296 0.12 25.37 -19.29
N PRO A 297 0.47 25.83 -20.51
CA PRO A 297 0.26 25.21 -21.84
C PRO A 297 1.35 24.16 -22.18
N PRO A 298 1.17 23.28 -23.20
CA PRO A 298 0.11 23.26 -24.22
C PRO A 298 -1.06 22.30 -23.90
N PHE A 299 -1.03 21.63 -22.76
CA PHE A 299 -2.04 20.65 -22.38
C PHE A 299 -3.10 21.27 -21.50
N SER A 300 -4.29 20.68 -21.52
CA SER A 300 -5.30 20.95 -20.51
C SER A 300 -5.13 20.10 -19.27
N THR A 301 -5.27 20.71 -18.09
CA THR A 301 -5.14 20.05 -16.78
C THR A 301 -5.93 18.75 -16.68
N ASP A 302 -7.18 18.74 -17.18
CA ASP A 302 -8.08 17.58 -17.08
C ASP A 302 -8.24 16.82 -18.40
N LYS A 303 -7.86 17.45 -19.52
CA LYS A 303 -8.15 16.97 -20.87
C LYS A 303 -6.90 16.68 -21.70
N GLY A 304 -5.70 16.95 -21.16
CA GLY A 304 -4.43 16.70 -21.84
C GLY A 304 -4.39 17.36 -23.21
N VAL A 305 -4.21 16.57 -24.27
CA VAL A 305 -4.16 17.05 -25.66
C VAL A 305 -5.53 17.27 -26.30
N LEU A 306 -6.64 16.96 -25.62
CA LEU A 306 -7.98 17.04 -26.21
C LEU A 306 -8.39 18.50 -26.44
N ARG A 307 -8.12 18.98 -27.66
CA ARG A 307 -8.48 20.31 -28.15
C ARG A 307 -8.81 20.22 -29.64
N ASN A 308 -9.85 20.92 -30.07
CA ASN A 308 -10.25 20.95 -31.48
C ASN A 308 -9.09 21.42 -32.39
N GLY A 309 -8.87 20.72 -33.50
CA GLY A 309 -7.78 20.98 -34.46
C GLY A 309 -6.40 20.49 -34.03
N ARG A 310 -6.25 19.87 -32.85
CA ARG A 310 -4.95 19.39 -32.36
C ARG A 310 -4.57 18.08 -33.06
N ALA A 311 -3.33 17.99 -33.53
CA ALA A 311 -2.82 16.75 -34.09
C ALA A 311 -2.67 15.65 -33.03
N ILE A 312 -2.94 14.42 -33.43
CA ILE A 312 -3.01 13.25 -32.56
C ILE A 312 -2.57 11.98 -33.32
N PHE A 313 -2.10 10.98 -32.59
CA PHE A 313 -1.76 9.67 -33.12
C PHE A 313 -2.77 8.63 -32.64
N TYR A 314 -3.14 7.68 -33.48
CA TYR A 314 -4.15 6.66 -33.17
C TYR A 314 -3.89 5.34 -33.90
N CYS A 315 -4.39 4.24 -33.34
CA CYS A 315 -4.48 2.97 -34.05
C CYS A 315 -5.78 2.97 -34.88
N PRO A 316 -5.71 2.81 -36.22
CA PRO A 316 -6.90 2.76 -37.05
C PRO A 316 -7.86 1.64 -36.60
N PRO A 317 -9.17 1.93 -36.44
CA PRO A 317 -10.14 0.90 -36.12
C PRO A 317 -10.46 0.05 -37.36
N LYS A 318 -11.20 -1.04 -37.17
CA LYS A 318 -11.84 -1.74 -38.30
C LYS A 318 -12.88 -0.81 -38.94
N LEU A 319 -13.20 -1.04 -40.20
CA LEU A 319 -14.21 -0.24 -40.91
C LEU A 319 -15.55 -0.25 -40.15
N GLY A 320 -16.08 0.93 -39.83
CA GLY A 320 -17.32 1.10 -39.06
C GLY A 320 -17.15 1.13 -37.54
N ASP A 321 -15.97 0.80 -37.00
CA ASP A 321 -15.68 0.86 -35.57
C ASP A 321 -15.14 2.23 -35.14
N SER A 322 -15.30 2.54 -33.85
CA SER A 322 -14.69 3.71 -33.22
C SER A 322 -13.22 3.47 -32.83
N ILE A 323 -12.41 4.54 -32.82
CA ILE A 323 -11.04 4.53 -32.30
C ILE A 323 -11.03 4.22 -30.82
N LYS A 324 -10.20 3.25 -30.41
CA LYS A 324 -10.05 2.82 -29.00
C LYS A 324 -8.69 3.18 -28.40
N LEU A 325 -7.69 3.48 -29.24
CA LEU A 325 -6.31 3.71 -28.83
C LEU A 325 -5.76 4.94 -29.54
N PHE A 326 -5.37 5.95 -28.76
CA PHE A 326 -4.79 7.19 -29.26
C PHE A 326 -3.90 7.87 -28.23
N GLY A 327 -3.07 8.82 -28.66
CA GLY A 327 -2.24 9.63 -27.78
C GLY A 327 -1.37 10.65 -28.52
N GLN A 328 -0.64 11.45 -27.73
CA GLN A 328 0.16 12.59 -28.23
C GLN A 328 1.37 12.19 -29.11
N SER A 329 1.85 10.96 -29.00
CA SER A 329 3.04 10.49 -29.73
C SER A 329 2.80 9.08 -30.27
N PRO A 330 3.45 8.64 -31.36
CA PRO A 330 3.26 7.30 -31.92
C PRO A 330 3.49 6.15 -30.93
N ASN A 331 4.28 6.39 -29.87
CA ASN A 331 4.58 5.43 -28.81
C ASN A 331 3.81 5.76 -27.52
N PHE A 332 2.51 6.02 -27.62
CA PHE A 332 1.65 6.31 -26.48
C PHE A 332 1.44 5.08 -25.59
N ARG A 333 1.00 5.30 -24.35
CA ARG A 333 0.67 4.20 -23.43
C ARG A 333 -0.66 3.57 -23.83
N ILE A 334 -0.78 2.26 -23.74
CA ILE A 334 -2.04 1.54 -23.97
C ILE A 334 -2.63 1.06 -22.64
N PRO A 335 -3.96 0.96 -22.52
CA PRO A 335 -4.61 0.45 -21.32
C PRO A 335 -4.33 -1.05 -21.16
N TYR A 336 -4.25 -1.50 -19.92
CA TYR A 336 -4.39 -2.93 -19.64
C TYR A 336 -5.86 -3.32 -19.84
N LEU A 337 -6.16 -4.12 -20.88
CA LEU A 337 -7.53 -4.45 -21.28
C LEU A 337 -7.74 -5.96 -21.31
N PRO A 338 -8.32 -6.57 -20.25
CA PRO A 338 -8.66 -7.99 -20.27
C PRO A 338 -9.64 -8.33 -21.38
N LYS A 339 -9.48 -9.54 -21.96
CA LYS A 339 -10.37 -10.02 -23.02
C LYS A 339 -11.84 -9.94 -22.59
N GLY A 340 -12.67 -9.25 -23.39
CA GLY A 340 -14.10 -9.06 -23.14
C GLY A 340 -14.45 -7.83 -22.30
N LYS A 341 -13.47 -7.03 -21.86
CA LYS A 341 -13.72 -5.73 -21.21
C LYS A 341 -13.67 -4.60 -22.24
N THR A 342 -14.39 -3.52 -21.96
CA THR A 342 -14.49 -2.32 -22.81
C THR A 342 -13.68 -1.13 -22.29
N ARG A 343 -13.19 -1.20 -21.05
CA ARG A 343 -12.39 -0.16 -20.38
C ARG A 343 -11.12 -0.72 -19.76
N ALA A 344 -10.15 0.15 -19.53
CA ALA A 344 -8.93 -0.15 -18.78
C ALA A 344 -9.23 -0.76 -17.40
N SER A 345 -8.38 -1.71 -17.01
CA SER A 345 -8.40 -2.32 -15.67
C SER A 345 -8.08 -1.32 -14.56
N SER A 346 -8.67 -1.54 -13.39
CA SER A 346 -8.29 -0.93 -12.10
C SER A 346 -7.98 -2.01 -11.05
N ALA A 347 -7.61 -1.61 -9.83
CA ALA A 347 -7.44 -2.55 -8.73
C ALA A 347 -8.75 -3.28 -8.37
N VAL A 348 -9.90 -2.62 -8.52
CA VAL A 348 -11.24 -3.15 -8.15
C VAL A 348 -11.61 -4.36 -9.00
N ASP A 349 -11.19 -4.40 -10.26
CA ASP A 349 -11.46 -5.52 -11.16
C ASP A 349 -10.83 -6.83 -10.66
N PHE A 350 -9.74 -6.75 -9.89
CA PHE A 350 -8.99 -7.90 -9.35
C PHE A 350 -9.39 -8.28 -7.92
N ILE A 351 -10.50 -7.73 -7.42
CA ILE A 351 -11.11 -8.13 -6.15
C ILE A 351 -12.28 -9.09 -6.46
N PRO A 352 -12.30 -10.31 -5.89
CA PRO A 352 -13.42 -11.25 -6.00
C PRO A 352 -14.78 -10.63 -5.63
N ASP A 353 -15.84 -11.00 -6.34
CA ASP A 353 -17.18 -10.41 -6.16
C ASP A 353 -17.76 -10.58 -4.76
N TYR A 354 -17.56 -11.75 -4.14
CA TYR A 354 -18.02 -12.01 -2.78
C TYR A 354 -17.31 -11.15 -1.71
N LEU A 355 -16.13 -10.58 -2.02
CA LEU A 355 -15.43 -9.64 -1.13
C LEU A 355 -15.89 -8.18 -1.34
N LYS A 356 -16.68 -7.92 -2.38
CA LYS A 356 -17.20 -6.58 -2.71
C LYS A 356 -18.66 -6.41 -2.30
N ASP A 357 -19.32 -7.47 -1.82
CA ASP A 357 -20.73 -7.42 -1.47
C ASP A 357 -20.94 -6.47 -0.29
N ILE A 358 -21.48 -5.30 -0.60
CA ILE A 358 -21.75 -4.27 0.39
C ILE A 358 -22.85 -4.72 1.35
N ASN A 359 -23.74 -5.64 0.98
CA ASN A 359 -24.85 -6.05 1.83
C ASN A 359 -24.41 -6.87 3.04
N VAL A 360 -23.27 -7.55 2.93
CA VAL A 360 -22.68 -8.31 4.03
C VAL A 360 -22.11 -7.36 5.07
N ILE A 361 -22.61 -7.46 6.30
CA ILE A 361 -22.07 -6.72 7.45
C ILE A 361 -21.01 -7.61 8.10
N ASP A 362 -19.75 -7.20 8.03
CA ASP A 362 -18.65 -7.90 8.71
C ASP A 362 -18.35 -7.29 10.09
N LEU A 363 -17.49 -7.96 10.87
CA LEU A 363 -17.12 -7.50 12.21
C LEU A 363 -16.44 -6.13 12.20
N ALA A 364 -15.67 -5.76 11.19
CA ALA A 364 -15.05 -4.44 11.15
C ALA A 364 -16.09 -3.33 10.93
N ASP A 365 -17.07 -3.57 10.08
CA ASP A 365 -18.20 -2.68 9.87
C ASP A 365 -19.07 -2.56 11.12
N SER A 366 -19.38 -3.66 11.81
CA SER A 366 -20.18 -3.59 13.03
C SER A 366 -19.49 -2.79 14.14
N ILE A 367 -18.16 -2.91 14.28
CA ILE A 367 -17.38 -2.23 15.32
C ILE A 367 -17.15 -0.76 14.96
N PHE A 368 -16.68 -0.48 13.75
CA PHE A 368 -16.18 0.84 13.37
C PHE A 368 -17.19 1.69 12.57
N GLY A 369 -18.31 1.10 12.14
CA GLY A 369 -19.33 1.76 11.32
C GLY A 369 -18.93 1.90 9.86
N TRP A 370 -19.88 2.36 9.04
CA TRP A 370 -19.70 2.57 7.60
C TRP A 370 -20.58 3.70 7.06
N VAL A 371 -20.19 4.22 5.89
CA VAL A 371 -21.00 5.12 5.06
C VAL A 371 -20.88 4.62 3.63
N ARG A 372 -21.96 4.10 3.05
CA ARG A 372 -21.96 3.58 1.68
C ARG A 372 -22.28 4.69 0.69
N ARG A 373 -21.50 4.80 -0.38
CA ARG A 373 -21.72 5.78 -1.46
C ARG A 373 -22.31 5.08 -2.69
N GLU A 374 -23.46 5.55 -3.17
CA GLU A 374 -24.07 5.11 -4.43
C GLU A 374 -23.88 6.21 -5.48
N PRO A 375 -23.17 5.96 -6.60
CA PRO A 375 -22.90 7.01 -7.56
C PRO A 375 -24.10 7.46 -8.42
N ASN A 376 -25.17 6.66 -8.63
CA ASN A 376 -26.20 7.03 -9.65
C ASN A 376 -27.51 6.17 -9.66
N LYS A 377 -28.21 5.91 -8.54
CA LYS A 377 -29.56 5.28 -8.60
C LYS A 377 -30.60 5.89 -7.65
N VAL A 378 -31.84 5.98 -8.15
CA VAL A 378 -33.07 6.27 -7.39
C VAL A 378 -33.30 5.17 -6.36
N VAL A 379 -33.60 5.58 -5.13
CA VAL A 379 -33.56 4.80 -3.90
C VAL A 379 -34.74 3.83 -3.81
N LYS A 380 -34.50 2.56 -3.47
CA LYS A 380 -35.50 1.73 -2.79
C LYS A 380 -35.44 2.06 -1.29
N GLU A 381 -36.57 2.39 -0.67
CA GLU A 381 -36.70 2.96 0.69
C GLU A 381 -36.11 2.15 1.86
N VAL A 382 -35.54 0.95 1.65
CA VAL A 382 -35.29 -0.03 2.72
C VAL A 382 -33.80 -0.32 3.04
N GLU A 383 -32.83 0.25 2.30
CA GLU A 383 -31.41 -0.05 2.57
C GLU A 383 -30.75 0.92 3.57
N VAL A 384 -30.21 0.39 4.68
CA VAL A 384 -29.42 1.14 5.68
C VAL A 384 -28.11 1.62 5.06
N ARG A 385 -28.03 2.92 4.74
CA ARG A 385 -26.88 3.53 4.03
C ARG A 385 -25.67 3.83 4.89
N GLN A 386 -25.89 3.98 6.18
CA GLN A 386 -24.85 4.34 7.13
C GLN A 386 -25.15 3.71 8.48
N HIS A 387 -24.08 3.44 9.22
CA HIS A 387 -24.17 2.99 10.59
C HIS A 387 -23.02 3.64 11.37
N SER A 388 -23.35 4.22 12.52
CA SER A 388 -22.33 4.81 13.40
C SER A 388 -21.39 3.73 13.93
N GLY A 389 -20.12 4.08 14.12
CA GLY A 389 -19.20 3.21 14.84
C GLY A 389 -19.58 3.16 16.32
N ARG A 390 -19.28 2.03 16.96
CA ARG A 390 -19.47 1.81 18.40
C ARG A 390 -18.15 1.88 19.17
N VAL A 391 -17.10 2.38 18.52
CA VAL A 391 -15.75 2.56 19.08
C VAL A 391 -15.26 3.97 18.80
N PHE A 392 -14.81 4.64 19.86
CA PHE A 392 -14.32 6.01 19.85
C PHE A 392 -12.92 6.06 20.45
N ILE A 393 -11.97 6.68 19.76
CA ILE A 393 -10.56 6.68 20.18
C ILE A 393 -10.11 8.11 20.38
N THR A 394 -9.63 8.42 21.58
CA THR A 394 -9.07 9.74 21.87
C THR A 394 -7.74 9.93 21.14
N ASP A 395 -7.31 11.18 21.00
CA ASP A 395 -5.92 11.45 20.67
C ASP A 395 -4.99 10.83 21.73
N ALA A 396 -3.83 10.34 21.30
CA ALA A 396 -2.79 9.91 22.23
C ALA A 396 -1.94 11.12 22.62
N LEU A 397 -2.00 11.45 23.90
CA LEU A 397 -1.33 12.61 24.47
C LEU A 397 0.04 12.21 25.01
N PHE A 398 1.05 13.01 24.69
CA PHE A 398 2.42 12.83 25.18
C PHE A 398 2.46 12.72 26.71
N GLN A 399 3.25 11.78 27.22
CA GLN A 399 3.47 11.57 28.65
C GLN A 399 4.92 11.83 29.04
N LYS A 400 5.86 11.12 28.39
CA LYS A 400 7.29 11.18 28.70
C LYS A 400 8.11 10.72 27.50
N ALA A 401 9.38 11.12 27.48
CA ALA A 401 10.41 10.56 26.60
C ALA A 401 11.55 10.03 27.46
N GLU A 402 12.08 8.85 27.12
CA GLU A 402 13.26 8.28 27.81
C GLU A 402 14.55 9.07 27.53
N SER A 403 14.60 9.72 26.37
CA SER A 403 15.70 10.57 25.92
C SER A 403 15.16 11.83 25.24
N ASN A 404 15.77 12.29 24.15
CA ASN A 404 15.29 13.44 23.39
C ASN A 404 13.94 13.13 22.75
N LEU A 405 12.95 14.02 22.96
CA LEU A 405 11.62 13.88 22.33
C LEU A 405 11.69 13.95 20.81
N TRP A 406 12.42 14.94 20.28
CA TRP A 406 12.63 15.16 18.86
C TRP A 406 13.85 14.40 18.40
N TYR A 407 13.75 13.76 17.23
CA TYR A 407 14.84 12.93 16.69
C TYR A 407 16.13 13.72 16.45
N THR A 408 16.03 14.99 16.07
CA THR A 408 17.16 15.93 15.88
C THR A 408 17.67 16.53 17.19
N GLY A 409 17.00 16.29 18.32
CA GLY A 409 17.24 16.98 19.59
C GLY A 409 16.59 18.37 19.68
N ASN A 410 16.13 18.95 18.56
CA ASN A 410 15.54 20.29 18.52
C ASN A 410 14.31 20.35 17.61
N ILE A 411 13.21 20.89 18.13
CA ILE A 411 11.92 21.03 17.44
C ILE A 411 11.96 21.94 16.19
N LYS A 412 12.96 22.83 16.09
CA LYS A 412 13.10 23.73 14.95
C LYS A 412 13.70 23.03 13.73
N ASP A 413 14.51 22.00 13.96
CA ASP A 413 15.27 21.34 12.91
C ASP A 413 14.42 20.32 12.16
N THR A 414 14.69 20.16 10.86
CA THR A 414 14.02 19.19 9.99
C THR A 414 14.99 18.14 9.49
N VAL A 415 14.44 17.01 9.04
CA VAL A 415 15.18 15.95 8.37
C VAL A 415 14.56 15.71 7.00
N ILE A 416 15.41 15.45 6.00
CA ILE A 416 14.98 15.02 4.68
C ILE A 416 15.10 13.49 4.62
N PRO A 417 13.99 12.74 4.53
CA PRO A 417 14.01 11.30 4.40
C PRO A 417 14.31 10.88 2.95
N GLN A 418 14.67 9.61 2.75
CA GLN A 418 14.83 9.03 1.41
C GLN A 418 13.55 9.21 0.59
N ILE A 419 13.70 9.49 -0.71
CA ILE A 419 12.58 9.72 -1.62
C ILE A 419 11.81 8.42 -1.82
N LEU A 420 10.54 8.43 -1.44
CA LEU A 420 9.65 7.29 -1.59
C LEU A 420 9.03 7.30 -2.99
N SER A 421 9.33 6.27 -3.78
CA SER A 421 8.70 6.07 -5.08
C SER A 421 7.23 5.66 -4.95
N SER A 422 6.40 6.16 -5.87
CA SER A 422 5.01 5.71 -6.01
C SER A 422 4.93 4.36 -6.73
N PRO A 423 3.95 3.49 -6.39
CA PRO A 423 3.75 2.23 -7.09
C PRO A 423 3.48 2.48 -8.57
N LYS A 424 4.15 1.72 -9.45
CA LYS A 424 3.95 1.80 -10.90
C LYS A 424 3.13 0.60 -11.38
N PRO A 425 2.14 0.79 -12.29
CA PRO A 425 1.36 -0.32 -12.86
C PRO A 425 2.21 -1.38 -13.59
N THR A 426 3.45 -1.04 -13.95
CA THR A 426 4.40 -1.97 -14.56
C THR A 426 5.02 -2.94 -13.56
N THR A 427 4.92 -2.70 -12.24
CA THR A 427 5.40 -3.62 -11.19
C THR A 427 4.27 -4.56 -10.73
N PHE A 428 3.42 -5.00 -11.67
CA PHE A 428 2.23 -5.81 -11.38
C PHE A 428 2.54 -7.11 -10.62
N GLN A 429 3.73 -7.69 -10.80
CA GLN A 429 4.11 -8.96 -10.21
C GLN A 429 4.30 -8.90 -8.68
N HIS A 430 4.43 -7.69 -8.12
CA HIS A 430 4.42 -7.49 -6.66
C HIS A 430 2.99 -7.41 -6.10
N TYR A 431 2.03 -6.93 -6.89
CA TYR A 431 0.68 -6.55 -6.44
C TYR A 431 -0.40 -7.56 -6.83
N LEU A 432 -0.15 -8.38 -7.86
CA LEU A 432 -1.01 -9.48 -8.28
C LEU A 432 -0.47 -10.81 -7.79
N VAL A 433 -1.38 -11.73 -7.49
CA VAL A 433 -1.05 -13.14 -7.26
C VAL A 433 -0.39 -13.70 -8.53
N GLN A 434 0.75 -14.36 -8.37
CA GLN A 434 1.43 -15.11 -9.43
C GLN A 434 1.22 -16.59 -9.14
N PRO A 435 0.28 -17.27 -9.83
CA PRO A 435 -0.03 -18.67 -9.59
C PRO A 435 1.15 -19.62 -9.86
N GLN A 436 1.05 -20.85 -9.35
CA GLN A 436 2.12 -21.86 -9.48
C GLN A 436 2.48 -22.14 -10.95
N GLU A 437 1.51 -22.11 -11.86
CA GLU A 437 1.73 -22.31 -13.30
C GLU A 437 2.57 -21.22 -13.96
N THR A 438 2.82 -20.09 -13.29
CA THR A 438 3.75 -19.09 -13.80
C THR A 438 5.21 -19.51 -13.65
N GLU A 439 5.50 -20.42 -12.70
CA GLU A 439 6.86 -20.85 -12.32
C GLU A 439 7.81 -19.67 -12.00
N ALA A 440 7.26 -18.48 -11.69
CA ALA A 440 8.00 -17.22 -11.60
C ALA A 440 8.81 -16.82 -12.86
N LYS A 441 8.54 -17.44 -14.02
CA LYS A 441 9.16 -17.12 -15.32
C LYS A 441 8.59 -15.82 -15.86
N LYS A 442 9.46 -14.91 -16.31
CA LYS A 442 9.12 -13.52 -16.72
C LYS A 442 7.99 -13.47 -17.74
N GLU A 443 8.06 -14.31 -18.77
CA GLU A 443 7.08 -14.41 -19.88
C GLU A 443 5.69 -14.91 -19.44
N ASN A 444 5.61 -15.66 -18.33
CA ASN A 444 4.37 -16.28 -17.86
C ASN A 444 3.65 -15.48 -16.78
N LEU A 445 4.25 -14.38 -16.30
CA LEU A 445 3.73 -13.57 -15.21
C LEU A 445 2.36 -12.97 -15.57
N LYS A 446 1.45 -12.99 -14.59
CA LYS A 446 0.12 -12.39 -14.72
C LYS A 446 0.19 -10.88 -14.46
N HIS A 447 -0.33 -10.10 -15.40
CA HIS A 447 -0.44 -8.64 -15.35
C HIS A 447 -1.90 -8.18 -15.43
N TYR A 448 -2.16 -6.87 -15.43
CA TYR A 448 -3.51 -6.30 -15.36
C TYR A 448 -4.38 -6.48 -16.62
N ALA A 449 -3.87 -7.09 -17.69
CA ALA A 449 -4.70 -7.55 -18.82
C ALA A 449 -5.01 -9.06 -18.75
N SER A 450 -4.50 -9.76 -17.74
CA SER A 450 -4.94 -11.13 -17.42
C SER A 450 -6.41 -11.10 -17.00
N LYS A 451 -7.15 -12.18 -17.28
CA LYS A 451 -8.54 -12.30 -16.83
C LYS A 451 -8.62 -12.18 -15.30
N PRO A 452 -9.32 -11.16 -14.76
CA PRO A 452 -9.43 -10.97 -13.32
C PRO A 452 -10.20 -12.10 -12.64
N VAL A 453 -9.85 -12.41 -11.39
CA VAL A 453 -10.42 -13.46 -10.52
C VAL A 453 -10.18 -14.89 -11.00
N GLU A 454 -10.28 -15.17 -12.31
CA GLU A 454 -9.99 -16.47 -12.91
C GLU A 454 -8.48 -16.78 -12.96
N LYS A 455 -7.66 -15.82 -13.41
CA LYS A 455 -6.21 -16.03 -13.60
C LYS A 455 -5.36 -15.39 -12.51
N THR A 456 -5.84 -14.30 -11.91
CA THR A 456 -5.13 -13.61 -10.84
C THR A 456 -6.08 -12.67 -10.08
N VAL A 457 -5.69 -12.31 -8.87
CA VAL A 457 -6.35 -11.36 -7.97
C VAL A 457 -5.29 -10.46 -7.33
N ILE A 458 -5.71 -9.38 -6.68
CA ILE A 458 -4.80 -8.60 -5.85
C ILE A 458 -4.21 -9.45 -4.72
N ARG A 459 -3.00 -9.11 -4.27
CA ARG A 459 -2.29 -9.84 -3.20
C ARG A 459 -2.93 -9.77 -1.82
N GLY A 460 -3.77 -8.76 -1.55
CA GLY A 460 -4.45 -8.57 -0.26
C GLY A 460 -4.02 -7.31 0.48
N HIS A 461 -3.96 -7.35 1.81
CA HIS A 461 -3.70 -6.16 2.64
C HIS A 461 -2.21 -5.86 2.73
N LYS A 462 -1.80 -4.69 2.21
CA LYS A 462 -0.41 -4.25 2.23
C LYS A 462 0.01 -3.81 3.63
N LEU A 463 1.06 -4.43 4.16
CA LEU A 463 1.72 -4.08 5.44
C LEU A 463 3.21 -3.82 5.20
N TYR A 464 3.87 -3.17 6.16
CA TYR A 464 5.29 -2.81 6.08
C TYR A 464 6.11 -3.55 7.12
N TRP A 465 7.29 -4.01 6.73
CA TRP A 465 8.22 -4.68 7.64
C TRP A 465 8.79 -3.72 8.68
N HIS A 466 9.10 -4.26 9.86
CA HIS A 466 9.90 -3.57 10.86
C HIS A 466 11.38 -3.60 10.47
N LYS A 467 12.14 -2.53 10.78
CA LYS A 467 13.55 -2.37 10.41
C LYS A 467 14.44 -2.02 11.62
N GLY A 468 14.08 -2.52 12.80
CA GLY A 468 14.77 -2.18 14.04
C GLY A 468 14.43 -0.79 14.56
N ASN A 469 15.09 -0.45 15.65
CA ASN A 469 14.81 0.76 16.42
C ASN A 469 15.50 2.00 15.84
N GLU A 470 16.59 1.82 15.09
CA GLU A 470 17.33 2.87 14.40
C GLU A 470 17.37 2.60 12.88
N PRO A 471 16.23 2.73 12.18
CA PRO A 471 16.21 2.50 10.74
C PRO A 471 17.00 3.59 10.00
N ASP A 472 17.70 3.21 8.93
CA ASP A 472 18.30 4.18 8.01
C ASP A 472 17.21 4.75 7.07
N PHE A 473 16.69 5.92 7.44
CA PHE A 473 15.61 6.59 6.71
C PHE A 473 16.04 7.91 6.05
N LYS A 474 17.25 8.41 6.33
CA LYS A 474 17.70 9.73 5.87
C LYS A 474 18.09 9.68 4.41
N HIS A 475 17.85 10.78 3.70
CA HIS A 475 18.35 10.92 2.34
C HIS A 475 19.88 11.01 2.36
N PRO A 476 20.62 10.22 1.57
CA PRO A 476 22.08 10.25 1.58
C PRO A 476 22.64 11.55 1.00
N GLU A 477 22.06 12.06 -0.10
CA GLU A 477 22.53 13.27 -0.79
C GLU A 477 21.39 14.25 -1.12
N PRO A 478 20.74 14.87 -0.12
CA PRO A 478 19.55 15.70 -0.34
C PRO A 478 19.80 16.91 -1.25
N GLN A 479 21.04 17.42 -1.26
CA GLN A 479 21.44 18.57 -2.06
C GLN A 479 21.42 18.30 -3.58
N LYS A 480 21.49 17.02 -3.98
CA LYS A 480 21.44 16.60 -5.40
C LYS A 480 20.02 16.30 -5.87
N ALA A 481 19.05 16.23 -4.97
CA ALA A 481 17.67 15.89 -5.29
C ALA A 481 16.87 17.12 -5.72
N SER A 482 15.88 16.91 -6.60
CA SER A 482 14.95 17.98 -6.97
C SER A 482 14.13 18.43 -5.75
N THR A 483 14.01 19.73 -5.55
CA THR A 483 13.16 20.35 -4.51
C THR A 483 11.70 19.87 -4.57
N SER A 484 11.22 19.51 -5.76
CA SER A 484 9.87 18.97 -5.96
C SER A 484 9.66 17.54 -5.43
N GLN A 485 10.74 16.81 -5.18
CA GLN A 485 10.72 15.39 -4.77
C GLN A 485 11.09 15.18 -3.30
N ILE A 486 11.83 16.12 -2.71
CA ILE A 486 12.17 16.08 -1.29
C ILE A 486 11.01 16.56 -0.43
N THR A 487 11.04 16.16 0.82
CA THR A 487 10.04 16.54 1.81
C THR A 487 10.75 16.68 3.13
N GLU A 488 10.47 17.75 3.86
CA GLU A 488 11.01 17.91 5.21
C GLU A 488 10.07 17.31 6.25
N ILE A 489 10.65 16.69 7.28
CA ILE A 489 9.89 16.05 8.36
C ILE A 489 10.49 16.39 9.73
N LYS A 490 9.64 16.43 10.76
CA LYS A 490 10.04 16.51 12.17
C LYS A 490 9.60 15.25 12.91
N PRO A 491 10.41 14.18 12.90
CA PRO A 491 10.07 12.96 13.59
C PRO A 491 10.32 13.07 15.09
N ILE A 492 9.51 12.36 15.87
CA ILE A 492 9.80 12.08 17.28
C ILE A 492 10.70 10.85 17.37
N SER A 493 11.49 10.77 18.44
CA SER A 493 12.41 9.67 18.70
C SER A 493 11.70 8.36 19.07
N GLN A 494 12.46 7.28 19.14
CA GLN A 494 12.09 6.09 19.91
C GLN A 494 12.04 6.39 21.43
N GLY A 495 11.40 5.54 22.21
CA GLY A 495 11.29 5.69 23.67
C GLY A 495 10.31 6.78 24.12
N VAL A 496 9.42 7.26 23.24
CA VAL A 496 8.42 8.28 23.56
C VAL A 496 7.10 7.59 23.90
N THR A 497 6.54 7.94 25.06
CA THR A 497 5.31 7.36 25.61
C THR A 497 4.13 8.30 25.44
N PHE A 498 3.00 7.75 25.00
CA PHE A 498 1.70 8.42 24.88
C PHE A 498 0.61 7.63 25.60
N LYS A 499 -0.45 8.32 26.05
CA LYS A 499 -1.67 7.68 26.58
C LYS A 499 -2.89 8.06 25.77
N PHE A 500 -3.73 7.07 25.49
CA PHE A 500 -5.03 7.26 24.85
C PHE A 500 -6.06 6.28 25.42
N THR A 501 -7.33 6.54 25.15
CA THR A 501 -8.43 5.66 25.57
C THR A 501 -9.27 5.26 24.36
N ILE A 502 -9.63 3.98 24.33
CA ILE A 502 -10.62 3.43 23.39
C ILE A 502 -11.92 3.26 24.18
N TYR A 503 -12.93 4.07 23.90
CA TYR A 503 -14.29 3.88 24.41
C TYR A 503 -15.06 2.97 23.47
N PHE A 504 -15.90 2.11 24.03
CA PHE A 504 -16.77 1.24 23.25
C PHE A 504 -18.13 1.05 23.89
N GLU A 505 -19.15 0.86 23.07
CA GLU A 505 -20.53 0.71 23.52
C GLU A 505 -21.20 -0.50 22.85
N ASN A 506 -21.93 -1.28 23.65
CA ASN A 506 -22.75 -2.39 23.17
C ASN A 506 -22.02 -3.38 22.25
N LEU A 507 -20.74 -3.67 22.48
CA LEU A 507 -20.02 -4.69 21.70
C LEU A 507 -20.39 -6.10 22.17
N THR A 508 -20.57 -7.04 21.24
CA THR A 508 -20.64 -8.47 21.62
C THR A 508 -19.31 -8.94 22.18
N ASP A 509 -19.31 -10.10 22.84
CA ASP A 509 -18.08 -10.76 23.29
C ASP A 509 -17.09 -11.00 22.13
N VAL A 510 -17.60 -11.34 20.94
CA VAL A 510 -16.82 -11.58 19.72
C VAL A 510 -16.21 -10.29 19.20
N GLU A 511 -16.99 -9.20 19.18
CA GLU A 511 -16.54 -7.89 18.71
C GLU A 511 -15.47 -7.29 19.62
N LEU A 512 -15.68 -7.36 20.94
CA LEU A 512 -14.68 -6.96 21.93
C LEU A 512 -13.44 -7.87 21.81
N GLY A 513 -13.64 -9.17 21.66
CA GLY A 513 -12.57 -10.15 21.44
C GLY A 513 -11.68 -9.82 20.24
N ALA A 514 -12.24 -9.34 19.13
CA ALA A 514 -11.47 -8.93 17.95
C ALA A 514 -10.52 -7.75 18.24
N LEU A 515 -10.98 -6.74 18.98
CA LEU A 515 -10.14 -5.60 19.40
C LEU A 515 -9.04 -6.05 20.36
N LEU A 516 -9.41 -6.84 21.37
CA LEU A 516 -8.48 -7.34 22.37
C LEU A 516 -7.45 -8.28 21.76
N TRP A 517 -7.80 -9.07 20.75
CA TRP A 517 -6.85 -9.94 20.03
C TRP A 517 -5.71 -9.11 19.42
N VAL A 518 -6.03 -8.00 18.77
CA VAL A 518 -5.03 -7.10 18.17
C VAL A 518 -4.16 -6.46 19.25
N LEU A 519 -4.77 -5.92 20.31
CA LEU A 519 -4.04 -5.29 21.42
C LEU A 519 -3.18 -6.30 22.19
N ASN A 520 -3.62 -7.56 22.30
CA ASN A 520 -2.87 -8.63 22.93
C ASN A 520 -1.58 -8.95 22.19
N HIS A 521 -1.59 -8.83 20.86
CA HIS A 521 -0.39 -9.02 20.04
C HIS A 521 0.49 -7.77 20.00
N ALA A 522 -0.06 -6.58 20.28
CA ALA A 522 0.71 -5.34 20.34
C ALA A 522 1.66 -5.23 21.56
N LYS A 523 1.61 -6.23 22.46
CA LYS A 523 2.55 -6.47 23.56
C LYS A 523 3.37 -7.76 23.28
N GLY A 524 4.63 -7.81 23.74
CA GLY A 524 5.49 -8.99 23.59
C GLY A 524 6.42 -8.95 22.37
N LYS A 525 6.37 -9.97 21.50
CA LYS A 525 7.29 -10.12 20.33
C LYS A 525 6.84 -9.42 19.05
N HIS A 526 5.64 -8.85 19.03
CA HIS A 526 5.13 -8.12 17.87
C HIS A 526 4.97 -6.63 18.18
N ARG A 527 4.92 -5.82 17.12
CA ARG A 527 4.68 -4.38 17.18
C ARG A 527 3.71 -3.97 16.10
N LEU A 528 3.09 -2.81 16.28
CA LEU A 528 2.19 -2.22 15.28
C LEU A 528 2.92 -1.13 14.48
N LYS A 529 2.38 -0.79 13.30
CA LYS A 529 2.92 0.25 12.41
C LYS A 529 1.95 1.43 12.26
N LEU A 530 2.45 2.61 12.56
CA LEU A 530 1.73 3.89 12.51
C LEU A 530 2.53 4.93 11.70
N GLY A 531 1.86 5.98 11.22
CA GLY A 531 2.51 7.15 10.62
C GLY A 531 2.87 7.00 9.14
N MET A 532 3.57 8.02 8.62
CA MET A 532 3.81 8.18 7.18
C MET A 532 5.17 7.60 6.73
N GLY A 533 6.12 7.43 7.65
CA GLY A 533 7.45 6.87 7.36
C GLY A 533 7.55 5.33 7.34
N LYS A 534 6.41 4.61 7.26
CA LYS A 534 6.37 3.14 7.35
C LYS A 534 7.34 2.41 6.41
N PRO A 535 7.48 2.77 5.10
CA PRO A 535 8.40 2.08 4.20
C PRO A 535 9.88 2.27 4.56
N LEU A 536 10.19 3.35 5.27
CA LEU A 536 11.53 3.68 5.75
C LEU A 536 11.84 3.03 7.09
N GLY A 537 10.96 2.17 7.62
CA GLY A 537 11.19 1.51 8.91
C GLY A 537 10.69 2.29 10.12
N MET A 538 10.26 3.54 9.95
CA MET A 538 9.71 4.39 11.00
C MET A 538 8.32 3.92 11.46
N GLY A 539 7.92 4.39 12.64
CA GLY A 539 6.56 4.28 13.18
C GLY A 539 6.19 2.91 13.74
N THR A 540 7.18 2.12 14.16
CA THR A 540 6.96 0.95 15.01
C THR A 540 6.53 1.41 16.41
N VAL A 541 5.45 0.83 16.94
CA VAL A 541 4.93 1.13 18.27
C VAL A 541 4.57 -0.13 19.06
N LYS A 542 4.82 -0.10 20.37
CA LYS A 542 4.31 -1.06 21.36
C LYS A 542 3.04 -0.48 21.98
N ILE A 543 2.04 -1.32 22.22
CA ILE A 543 0.83 -0.89 22.94
C ILE A 543 0.55 -1.85 24.08
N GLU A 544 0.43 -1.29 25.28
CA GLU A 544 -0.03 -1.96 26.47
C GLU A 544 -1.44 -1.46 26.79
N SER A 545 -2.33 -2.36 27.21
CA SER A 545 -3.75 -2.06 27.32
C SER A 545 -4.38 -2.69 28.56
N GLU A 546 -5.26 -1.93 29.21
CA GLU A 546 -6.06 -2.38 30.34
C GLU A 546 -7.56 -2.22 30.06
N LEU A 547 -8.34 -3.28 30.24
CA LEU A 547 -9.79 -3.29 29.98
C LEU A 547 -10.56 -2.89 31.24
N TYR A 548 -11.53 -1.99 31.07
CA TYR A 548 -12.49 -1.58 32.09
C TYR A 548 -13.91 -1.72 31.54
N LEU A 549 -14.71 -2.59 32.14
CA LEU A 549 -16.13 -2.75 31.81
C LEU A 549 -16.97 -1.80 32.66
N THR A 550 -18.05 -1.30 32.07
CA THR A 550 -19.01 -0.41 32.74
C THR A 550 -20.29 -1.17 33.07
N ASP A 551 -20.61 -1.25 34.35
CA ASP A 551 -21.96 -1.59 34.80
C ASP A 551 -22.85 -0.35 34.63
N CYS A 552 -23.54 -0.29 33.49
CA CYS A 552 -24.41 0.83 33.17
C CYS A 552 -25.56 0.95 34.19
N LYS A 553 -26.11 -0.16 34.69
CA LYS A 553 -27.21 -0.10 35.67
C LYS A 553 -26.72 0.55 36.96
N HIS A 554 -25.58 0.10 37.48
CA HIS A 554 -25.00 0.70 38.68
C HIS A 554 -24.64 2.19 38.45
N ARG A 555 -23.99 2.50 37.32
CA ARG A 555 -23.56 3.87 36.99
C ARG A 555 -24.71 4.88 36.91
N TYR A 556 -25.86 4.49 36.37
CA TYR A 556 -27.00 5.39 36.21
C TYR A 556 -28.01 5.35 37.37
N ASN A 557 -27.94 4.34 38.25
CA ASN A 557 -28.75 4.27 39.47
C ASN A 557 -28.04 4.82 40.73
N HIS A 558 -26.71 5.00 40.69
CA HIS A 558 -25.93 5.51 41.82
C HIS A 558 -25.09 6.71 41.39
N LEU A 559 -25.21 7.82 42.12
CA LEU A 559 -24.41 9.03 41.87
C LEU A 559 -23.04 8.97 42.57
N PHE A 560 -23.01 8.43 43.79
CA PHE A 560 -21.83 8.36 44.65
C PHE A 560 -21.53 6.94 45.10
N SER A 561 -20.25 6.61 45.17
CA SER A 561 -19.69 5.44 45.84
C SER A 561 -18.77 5.97 46.94
N ASN A 562 -19.26 5.96 48.18
CA ASN A 562 -18.67 6.70 49.31
C ASN A 562 -18.58 8.21 49.00
N THR A 563 -17.37 8.79 49.05
CA THR A 563 -17.10 10.21 48.78
C THR A 563 -16.73 10.49 47.31
N GLN A 564 -16.77 9.48 46.43
CA GLN A 564 -16.40 9.61 45.03
C GLN A 564 -17.60 9.36 44.10
N TRP A 565 -17.50 9.80 42.85
CA TRP A 565 -18.50 9.49 41.82
C TRP A 565 -18.60 7.98 41.60
N ALA A 566 -19.83 7.45 41.58
CA ALA A 566 -20.09 6.05 41.23
C ALA A 566 -19.94 5.85 39.71
N ILE A 567 -18.69 5.73 39.26
CA ILE A 567 -18.37 5.59 37.84
C ILE A 567 -18.86 4.26 37.24
N GLY A 568 -19.18 3.27 38.09
CA GLY A 568 -19.66 1.95 37.69
C GLY A 568 -18.66 1.18 36.82
N ARG A 569 -17.36 1.36 37.05
CA ARG A 569 -16.30 0.77 36.21
C ARG A 569 -15.47 -0.21 37.02
N THR A 570 -15.28 -1.40 36.46
CA THR A 570 -14.46 -2.46 37.06
C THR A 570 -13.34 -2.81 36.10
N LYS A 571 -12.10 -2.86 36.63
CA LYS A 571 -10.95 -3.36 35.87
C LYS A 571 -11.15 -4.87 35.66
N SER A 572 -11.12 -5.29 34.41
CA SER A 572 -11.26 -6.70 34.06
C SER A 572 -10.03 -7.50 34.46
N SER A 573 -10.24 -8.76 34.84
CA SER A 573 -9.15 -9.69 35.14
C SER A 573 -8.47 -10.17 33.85
N SER A 574 -7.26 -10.74 33.98
CA SER A 574 -6.59 -11.41 32.85
C SER A 574 -7.38 -12.59 32.29
N GLN A 575 -8.22 -13.23 33.12
CA GLN A 575 -9.12 -14.31 32.70
C GLN A 575 -10.24 -13.78 31.80
N ASP A 576 -10.86 -12.66 32.18
CA ASP A 576 -11.90 -12.00 31.36
C ASP A 576 -11.33 -11.58 29.99
N PHE A 577 -10.13 -11.01 29.99
CA PHE A 577 -9.44 -10.61 28.76
C PHE A 577 -9.22 -11.80 27.81
N SER A 578 -8.81 -12.95 28.35
CA SER A 578 -8.57 -14.18 27.59
C SER A 578 -9.86 -14.84 27.11
N LYS A 579 -10.95 -14.72 27.88
CA LYS A 579 -12.29 -15.23 27.52
C LYS A 579 -12.81 -14.56 26.24
N TYR A 580 -12.79 -13.23 26.16
CA TYR A 580 -13.26 -12.52 24.96
C TYR A 580 -12.46 -12.90 23.71
N ILE A 581 -11.13 -13.00 23.86
CA ILE A 581 -10.25 -13.45 22.76
C ILE A 581 -10.62 -14.87 22.31
N SER A 582 -10.86 -15.79 23.25
CA SER A 582 -11.25 -17.17 22.93
C SER A 582 -12.61 -17.22 22.23
N ASN A 583 -13.59 -16.44 22.69
CA ASN A 583 -14.90 -16.33 22.05
C ASN A 583 -14.80 -15.85 20.61
N PHE A 584 -13.92 -14.88 20.34
CA PHE A 584 -13.63 -14.41 18.98
C PHE A 584 -12.98 -15.50 18.12
N GLU A 585 -11.95 -16.18 18.63
CA GLU A 585 -11.29 -17.25 17.88
C GLU A 585 -12.23 -18.43 17.59
N ASP A 586 -13.08 -18.82 18.55
CA ASP A 586 -14.04 -19.91 18.38
C ASP A 586 -15.16 -19.53 17.42
N TYR A 587 -15.63 -18.28 17.45
CA TYR A 587 -16.56 -17.76 16.45
C TYR A 587 -15.98 -17.89 15.03
N LEU A 588 -14.72 -17.47 14.84
CA LEU A 588 -14.05 -17.60 13.54
C LEU A 588 -13.83 -19.06 13.13
N LYS A 589 -13.47 -19.96 14.05
CA LYS A 589 -13.34 -21.40 13.76
C LYS A 589 -14.66 -21.98 13.26
N ASN A 590 -15.77 -21.63 13.89
CA ASN A 590 -17.09 -22.10 13.51
C ASN A 590 -17.50 -21.55 12.13
N GLU A 591 -17.37 -20.23 11.92
CA GLU A 591 -17.78 -19.57 10.68
C GLU A 591 -16.94 -19.98 9.46
N LEU A 592 -15.66 -20.27 9.68
CA LEU A 592 -14.73 -20.72 8.64
C LEU A 592 -14.63 -22.25 8.55
N GLN A 593 -15.37 -22.99 9.40
CA GLN A 593 -15.33 -24.46 9.50
C GLN A 593 -13.90 -25.01 9.66
N LEU A 594 -13.11 -24.35 10.50
CA LEU A 594 -11.70 -24.69 10.70
C LEU A 594 -11.56 -25.86 11.66
N ARG A 595 -10.74 -26.84 11.26
CA ARG A 595 -10.33 -27.96 12.11
C ARG A 595 -9.11 -27.65 12.96
N GLU A 596 -8.34 -26.65 12.55
CA GLU A 596 -7.08 -26.27 13.19
C GLU A 596 -7.22 -24.98 14.02
N ASN A 597 -6.21 -24.71 14.83
CA ASN A 597 -6.17 -23.49 15.65
C ASN A 597 -6.10 -22.22 14.78
N PHE A 598 -6.68 -21.14 15.31
CA PHE A 598 -6.72 -19.85 14.61
C PHE A 598 -5.33 -19.35 14.18
N SER A 599 -4.31 -19.57 15.01
CA SER A 599 -2.93 -19.15 14.77
C SER A 599 -2.21 -19.90 13.65
N VAL A 600 -2.72 -21.05 13.18
CA VAL A 600 -2.08 -21.81 12.10
C VAL A 600 -2.63 -21.49 10.71
N ILE A 601 -3.69 -20.67 10.63
CA ILE A 601 -4.24 -20.22 9.36
C ILE A 601 -3.17 -19.39 8.61
N PRO A 602 -2.87 -19.70 7.33
CA PRO A 602 -1.83 -18.99 6.58
C PRO A 602 -1.96 -17.46 6.58
N ARG A 603 -3.19 -16.94 6.43
CA ARG A 603 -3.49 -15.49 6.51
C ARG A 603 -3.06 -14.88 7.85
N ILE A 604 -3.34 -15.56 8.96
CA ILE A 604 -2.98 -15.09 10.31
C ILE A 604 -1.47 -15.22 10.53
N GLN A 605 -0.85 -16.31 10.09
CA GLN A 605 0.60 -16.46 10.16
C GLN A 605 1.33 -15.39 9.34
N GLN A 606 0.80 -15.02 8.17
CA GLN A 606 1.35 -13.92 7.35
C GLN A 606 1.28 -12.59 8.09
N LEU A 607 0.14 -12.30 8.75
CA LEU A 607 0.01 -11.10 9.58
C LEU A 607 1.05 -11.10 10.71
N LEU A 608 1.13 -12.17 11.50
CA LEU A 608 2.06 -12.27 12.62
C LEU A 608 3.53 -12.17 12.17
N ALA A 609 3.87 -12.73 11.00
CA ALA A 609 5.18 -12.53 10.39
C ALA A 609 5.46 -11.05 10.13
N MET A 610 4.52 -10.32 9.54
CA MET A 610 4.66 -8.88 9.26
C MET A 610 4.76 -8.02 10.53
N LEU A 611 4.12 -8.43 11.63
CA LEU A 611 4.14 -7.72 12.91
C LEU A 611 5.34 -8.10 13.80
N SER A 612 6.14 -9.10 13.41
CA SER A 612 7.26 -9.58 14.21
C SER A 612 8.32 -8.50 14.38
N TRP A 613 8.78 -8.32 15.62
CA TRP A 613 9.72 -7.26 15.99
C TRP A 613 11.06 -7.82 16.40
N ASN A 614 12.12 -7.23 15.85
CA ASN A 614 13.48 -7.36 16.31
C ASN A 614 14.06 -5.96 16.46
N THR A 615 14.53 -5.63 17.67
CA THR A 615 15.11 -4.32 17.98
C THR A 615 16.34 -4.03 17.11
N ASN A 616 17.22 -5.03 16.94
CA ASN A 616 18.51 -4.90 16.24
C ASN A 616 18.61 -5.99 15.16
N PRO A 617 17.89 -5.84 14.03
CA PRO A 617 17.95 -6.82 12.95
C PRO A 617 19.33 -6.84 12.30
N ALA A 618 19.75 -8.02 11.84
CA ALA A 618 20.96 -8.17 11.05
C ALA A 618 20.85 -7.44 9.70
N GLN A 619 21.99 -7.09 9.10
CA GLN A 619 22.01 -6.37 7.83
C GLN A 619 21.35 -7.15 6.69
N ASP A 620 21.50 -8.48 6.65
CA ASP A 620 20.85 -9.32 5.64
C ASP A 620 19.33 -9.23 5.70
N TYR A 621 18.75 -9.23 6.91
CA TYR A 621 17.33 -9.01 7.12
C TYR A 621 16.87 -7.67 6.54
N LEU A 622 17.66 -6.60 6.72
CA LEU A 622 17.37 -5.27 6.18
C LEU A 622 17.50 -5.25 4.64
N ASN A 623 18.50 -5.92 4.09
CA ASN A 623 18.76 -6.03 2.65
C ASN A 623 17.64 -6.80 1.93
N GLU A 624 17.02 -7.79 2.56
CA GLU A 624 15.87 -8.52 2.00
C GLU A 624 14.55 -7.71 2.05
N ARG A 625 14.56 -6.54 2.70
CA ARG A 625 13.38 -5.69 2.96
C ARG A 625 13.58 -4.24 2.55
N ARG A 626 14.57 -3.96 1.72
CA ARG A 626 14.74 -2.64 1.09
C ARG A 626 13.83 -2.48 -0.13
N TYR A 627 13.79 -1.29 -0.68
CA TYR A 627 13.27 -1.11 -2.03
C TYR A 627 14.28 -1.66 -3.04
N MET A 628 13.76 -2.30 -4.09
CA MET A 628 14.54 -2.51 -5.31
C MET A 628 14.83 -1.15 -5.96
N GLU A 629 15.98 -1.04 -6.59
CA GLU A 629 16.51 0.19 -7.17
C GLU A 629 16.54 0.12 -8.70
N ILE A 630 16.34 1.26 -9.35
CA ILE A 630 16.44 1.39 -10.81
C ILE A 630 17.91 1.53 -11.24
N GLU A 631 18.74 2.13 -10.39
CA GLU A 631 20.15 2.41 -10.63
C GLU A 631 20.97 2.01 -9.42
N ARG A 632 20.97 0.72 -9.10
CA ARG A 632 21.75 0.21 -7.97
C ARG A 632 23.23 0.25 -8.33
N GLN A 633 24.02 0.98 -7.56
CA GLN A 633 25.49 1.00 -7.75
C GLN A 633 26.19 -0.08 -6.92
N GLN A 634 25.60 -0.50 -5.79
CA GLN A 634 26.19 -1.45 -4.85
C GLN A 634 25.86 -2.91 -5.20
N GLN A 635 26.87 -3.79 -5.26
CA GLN A 635 26.68 -5.23 -5.44
C GLN A 635 26.29 -5.95 -4.13
N PRO A 636 25.59 -7.10 -4.18
CA PRO A 636 25.02 -7.72 -5.37
C PRO A 636 23.78 -6.97 -5.89
N TYR A 637 23.57 -7.00 -7.21
CA TYR A 637 22.28 -6.63 -7.81
C TYR A 637 21.30 -7.79 -7.75
N LEU A 638 20.01 -7.47 -7.64
CA LEU A 638 18.96 -8.47 -7.86
C LEU A 638 18.71 -8.65 -9.36
N GLY A 639 18.94 -9.87 -9.85
CA GLY A 639 18.91 -10.18 -11.28
C GLY A 639 20.27 -9.94 -11.95
N ASN A 640 20.27 -9.59 -13.23
CA ASN A 640 21.47 -9.52 -14.06
C ASN A 640 21.81 -8.08 -14.52
N ASP A 641 21.20 -7.07 -13.91
CA ASP A 641 21.25 -5.68 -14.36
C ASP A 641 21.21 -4.74 -13.14
N PHE A 642 21.82 -3.55 -13.26
CA PHE A 642 21.76 -2.52 -12.21
C PHE A 642 20.32 -2.02 -11.97
N ASN A 643 19.46 -2.17 -12.97
CA ASN A 643 18.02 -1.99 -12.83
C ASN A 643 17.36 -3.30 -12.37
N GLU A 644 17.17 -3.40 -11.07
CA GLU A 644 16.67 -4.61 -10.43
C GLU A 644 15.23 -4.95 -10.88
N TYR A 645 14.45 -3.98 -11.36
CA TYR A 645 13.09 -4.21 -11.84
C TYR A 645 13.02 -4.88 -13.22
N LYS A 646 14.11 -4.85 -14.00
CA LYS A 646 14.14 -5.33 -15.39
C LYS A 646 13.81 -6.83 -15.52
N ALA A 647 14.28 -7.64 -14.58
CA ALA A 647 14.04 -9.08 -14.57
C ALA A 647 12.60 -9.47 -14.16
N ARG A 648 11.77 -8.51 -13.71
CA ARG A 648 10.44 -8.71 -13.13
C ARG A 648 10.40 -9.82 -12.08
N LEU A 649 11.29 -9.69 -11.10
CA LEU A 649 11.36 -10.60 -9.97
C LEU A 649 10.03 -10.62 -9.21
N VAL A 650 9.68 -11.78 -8.66
CA VAL A 650 8.41 -12.03 -7.96
C VAL A 650 8.61 -11.83 -6.47
N LEU A 651 7.79 -10.98 -5.85
CA LEU A 651 7.87 -10.73 -4.41
C LEU A 651 7.29 -11.92 -3.65
N PRO A 652 8.08 -12.67 -2.85
CA PRO A 652 7.60 -13.81 -2.08
C PRO A 652 6.55 -13.43 -1.04
N THR A 653 5.87 -14.43 -0.47
CA THR A 653 4.93 -14.21 0.65
C THR A 653 5.67 -13.95 1.97
N PRO A 654 5.00 -13.36 2.99
CA PRO A 654 5.61 -13.17 4.31
C PRO A 654 6.15 -14.47 4.93
N LEU A 655 5.49 -15.60 4.69
CA LEU A 655 5.90 -16.89 5.24
C LEU A 655 7.15 -17.45 4.55
N GLN A 656 7.26 -17.26 3.23
CA GLN A 656 8.47 -17.66 2.50
C GLN A 656 9.69 -16.87 2.97
N ILE A 657 9.53 -15.57 3.25
CA ILE A 657 10.61 -14.72 3.80
C ILE A 657 10.95 -15.19 5.22
N ARG A 658 9.96 -15.26 6.12
CA ARG A 658 10.17 -15.66 7.52
C ARG A 658 10.90 -17.00 7.69
N LEU A 659 10.62 -17.98 6.84
CA LEU A 659 11.28 -19.29 6.89
C LEU A 659 12.77 -19.23 6.51
N GLN A 660 13.18 -18.24 5.72
CA GLN A 660 14.58 -18.01 5.34
C GLN A 660 15.34 -17.24 6.42
N ASP A 661 14.69 -16.28 7.09
CA ASP A 661 15.38 -15.39 8.03
C ASP A 661 15.86 -16.08 9.30
N ASN A 662 15.30 -17.23 9.71
CA ASN A 662 15.45 -17.85 11.05
C ASN A 662 16.80 -17.53 11.75
N PRO A 663 16.90 -16.41 12.50
CA PRO A 663 18.04 -16.13 13.34
C PRO A 663 17.69 -16.81 14.66
N SER A 664 18.38 -17.91 14.98
CA SER A 664 18.31 -18.65 16.24
C SER A 664 16.89 -18.96 16.73
N LEU A 665 16.29 -20.02 16.17
CA LEU A 665 15.22 -20.76 16.84
C LEU A 665 15.72 -21.26 18.19
N PHE A 666 14.89 -21.15 19.22
CA PHE A 666 15.13 -21.89 20.45
C PHE A 666 15.28 -23.38 20.11
N SER A 667 16.39 -24.01 20.49
CA SER A 667 16.57 -25.45 20.29
C SER A 667 16.22 -26.21 21.56
N GLU A 668 15.76 -27.45 21.43
CA GLU A 668 15.72 -28.36 22.58
C GLU A 668 17.12 -28.49 23.18
N ASN A 669 17.20 -28.51 24.49
CA ASN A 669 18.42 -28.45 25.31
C ASN A 669 19.17 -27.11 25.32
N GLN A 670 18.62 -26.04 24.73
CA GLN A 670 19.19 -24.72 24.88
C GLN A 670 18.92 -24.16 26.28
N ILE A 671 19.96 -23.60 26.90
CA ILE A 671 19.88 -22.93 28.19
C ILE A 671 19.64 -21.45 27.96
N VAL A 672 18.56 -20.93 28.54
CA VAL A 672 18.15 -19.53 28.40
C VAL A 672 17.87 -18.91 29.77
N LYS A 673 18.00 -17.59 29.86
CA LYS A 673 17.58 -16.84 31.05
C LYS A 673 16.06 -16.67 31.01
N ALA A 674 15.40 -16.90 32.13
CA ALA A 674 13.96 -16.78 32.28
C ALA A 674 13.63 -15.99 33.55
N LYS A 675 12.66 -15.09 33.46
CA LYS A 675 12.17 -14.30 34.59
C LYS A 675 10.98 -14.99 35.23
N VAL A 676 10.97 -15.14 36.55
CA VAL A 676 9.82 -15.67 37.30
C VAL A 676 8.73 -14.61 37.31
N VAL A 677 7.54 -14.94 36.79
CA VAL A 677 6.39 -14.01 36.69
C VAL A 677 5.23 -14.38 37.59
N ASP A 678 5.11 -15.65 37.99
CA ASP A 678 4.11 -16.12 38.94
C ASP A 678 4.64 -17.35 39.69
N LEU A 679 4.21 -17.54 40.94
CA LEU A 679 4.58 -18.68 41.77
C LEU A 679 3.39 -19.06 42.67
N LYS A 680 2.86 -20.27 42.48
CA LYS A 680 1.69 -20.77 43.20
C LYS A 680 2.00 -22.08 43.92
N GLU A 681 1.58 -22.19 45.17
CA GLU A 681 1.62 -23.43 45.94
C GLU A 681 0.20 -24.02 46.03
N GLU A 682 0.03 -25.25 45.57
CA GLU A 682 -1.23 -25.99 45.65
C GLU A 682 -1.07 -27.24 46.51
N GLN A 683 -2.01 -27.49 47.42
CA GLN A 683 -2.12 -28.78 48.10
C GLN A 683 -3.11 -29.66 47.35
N ILE A 684 -2.64 -30.80 46.85
CA ILE A 684 -3.47 -31.76 46.12
C ILE A 684 -3.63 -33.02 46.95
N GLN A 685 -4.88 -33.39 47.20
CA GLN A 685 -5.24 -34.62 47.89
C GLN A 685 -5.28 -35.77 46.87
N LYS A 686 -4.35 -36.73 46.98
CA LYS A 686 -4.31 -37.91 46.11
C LYS A 686 -4.37 -39.16 46.97
N GLY A 687 -5.59 -39.61 47.28
CA GLY A 687 -5.84 -40.69 48.25
C GLY A 687 -5.59 -40.23 49.69
N LYS A 688 -4.92 -41.04 50.52
CA LYS A 688 -4.61 -40.72 51.94
C LYS A 688 -3.37 -39.84 52.15
N LYS A 689 -2.74 -39.31 51.09
CA LYS A 689 -1.53 -38.47 51.18
C LYS A 689 -1.80 -37.07 50.64
N ASN A 690 -1.44 -36.05 51.41
CA ASN A 690 -1.35 -34.67 50.95
C ASN A 690 -0.01 -34.46 50.24
N GLN A 691 -0.04 -33.93 49.02
CA GLN A 691 1.17 -33.62 48.25
C GLN A 691 1.16 -32.14 47.87
N LEU A 692 2.24 -31.44 48.22
CA LEU A 692 2.45 -30.04 47.85
C LEU A 692 2.92 -30.00 46.38
N ARG A 693 2.41 -29.06 45.59
CA ARG A 693 2.94 -28.73 44.26
C ARG A 693 3.26 -27.24 44.19
N THR A 694 4.42 -26.92 43.65
CA THR A 694 4.79 -25.54 43.34
C THR A 694 4.75 -25.36 41.83
N ILE A 695 3.89 -24.47 41.34
CA ILE A 695 3.80 -24.10 39.93
C ILE A 695 4.55 -22.78 39.77
N ILE A 696 5.59 -22.78 38.94
CA ILE A 696 6.40 -21.59 38.64
C ILE A 696 6.12 -21.20 37.20
N SER A 697 5.73 -19.95 36.98
CA SER A 697 5.57 -19.39 35.64
C SER A 697 6.79 -18.57 35.25
N TYR A 698 7.34 -18.85 34.07
CA TYR A 698 8.47 -18.14 33.51
C TYR A 698 8.12 -17.31 32.28
N GLU A 699 8.70 -16.12 32.18
CA GLU A 699 8.79 -15.34 30.95
C GLU A 699 10.19 -15.50 30.35
N ILE A 700 10.27 -15.90 29.08
CA ILE A 700 11.53 -16.05 28.34
C ILE A 700 11.54 -15.02 27.22
N SER A 701 12.53 -14.13 27.24
CA SER A 701 12.67 -13.10 26.21
C SER A 701 12.81 -13.74 24.83
N GLY A 702 11.93 -13.38 23.90
CA GLY A 702 11.87 -13.94 22.55
C GLY A 702 10.93 -15.14 22.38
N SER A 703 10.46 -15.75 23.48
CA SER A 703 9.41 -16.78 23.43
C SER A 703 8.05 -16.16 23.09
N ASP A 704 7.17 -16.95 22.47
CA ASP A 704 5.81 -16.54 22.14
C ASP A 704 4.75 -17.02 23.13
N CYS A 705 5.15 -17.86 24.09
CA CYS A 705 4.37 -18.22 25.26
C CYS A 705 4.57 -17.16 26.35
N LEU A 706 3.47 -16.50 26.75
CA LEU A 706 3.43 -15.43 27.77
C LEU A 706 3.93 -15.91 29.14
N SER A 707 3.65 -17.17 29.48
CA SER A 707 4.19 -17.84 30.65
C SER A 707 4.40 -19.32 30.36
N LEU A 708 5.51 -19.87 30.82
CA LEU A 708 5.82 -21.28 30.78
C LEU A 708 5.77 -21.85 32.19
N GLU A 709 4.88 -22.80 32.41
CA GLU A 709 4.72 -23.43 33.71
C GLU A 709 5.69 -24.59 33.89
N GLU A 710 6.41 -24.55 35.01
CA GLU A 710 7.13 -25.68 35.56
C GLU A 710 6.46 -26.11 36.86
N ILE A 711 6.15 -27.41 36.94
CA ILE A 711 5.52 -28.01 38.10
C ILE A 711 6.57 -28.78 38.89
N ASN A 712 6.84 -28.33 40.11
CA ASN A 712 7.70 -28.99 41.07
C ASN A 712 6.89 -29.70 42.15
N LYS A 713 7.35 -30.89 42.56
CA LYS A 713 6.70 -31.73 43.60
C LYS A 713 7.07 -31.32 45.02
N GLU A 714 7.94 -30.33 45.15
CA GLU A 714 8.49 -29.83 46.40
C GLU A 714 8.39 -28.30 46.42
N LYS A 715 8.54 -27.73 47.61
CA LYS A 715 8.56 -26.28 47.77
C LYS A 715 9.81 -25.71 47.12
N VAL A 716 9.65 -24.64 46.36
CA VAL A 716 10.76 -23.95 45.69
C VAL A 716 10.91 -22.56 46.27
N PHE A 717 12.13 -22.20 46.69
CA PHE A 717 12.45 -20.87 47.20
C PHE A 717 12.85 -19.95 46.05
N LEU A 718 11.87 -19.24 45.48
CA LEU A 718 12.05 -18.21 44.45
C LEU A 718 11.08 -17.05 44.73
N ASN A 719 11.44 -15.85 44.28
CA ASN A 719 10.56 -14.69 44.30
C ASN A 719 10.13 -14.31 42.89
N VAL A 720 8.93 -13.73 42.76
CA VAL A 720 8.50 -13.10 41.50
C VAL A 720 9.47 -11.97 41.16
N GLY A 721 10.02 -12.01 39.95
CA GLY A 721 11.06 -11.09 39.49
C GLY A 721 12.46 -11.73 39.38
N ASP A 722 12.70 -12.87 40.01
CA ASP A 722 14.00 -13.57 39.94
C ASP A 722 14.32 -13.98 38.50
N VAL A 723 15.60 -13.88 38.12
CA VAL A 723 16.10 -14.33 36.81
C VAL A 723 16.86 -15.64 37.00
N VAL A 724 16.29 -16.73 36.50
CA VAL A 724 16.85 -18.08 36.59
C VAL A 724 17.31 -18.58 35.23
N ARG A 725 18.11 -19.66 35.23
CA ARG A 725 18.43 -20.40 34.00
C ARG A 725 17.47 -21.56 33.85
N VAL A 726 16.88 -21.70 32.67
CA VAL A 726 16.01 -22.82 32.33
C VAL A 726 16.54 -23.52 31.09
N ASN A 727 16.46 -24.84 31.10
CA ASN A 727 16.67 -25.68 29.94
C ASN A 727 15.36 -25.79 29.15
N ILE A 728 15.43 -25.62 27.84
CA ILE A 728 14.28 -25.82 26.95
C ILE A 728 14.11 -27.32 26.70
N VAL A 729 13.00 -27.87 27.20
CA VAL A 729 12.73 -29.32 27.16
C VAL A 729 11.96 -29.72 25.91
N LYS A 730 11.10 -28.84 25.41
CA LYS A 730 10.30 -29.12 24.21
C LYS A 730 10.02 -27.85 23.43
N VAL A 731 10.22 -27.93 22.12
CA VAL A 731 9.89 -26.86 21.17
C VAL A 731 8.87 -27.39 20.16
N GLN A 732 7.92 -26.55 19.76
CA GLN A 732 7.02 -26.86 18.64
C GLN A 732 7.01 -25.67 17.67
N GLY A 733 7.79 -25.77 16.59
CA GLY A 733 8.03 -24.65 15.70
C GLY A 733 8.93 -23.61 16.37
N ILE A 734 8.40 -22.39 16.59
CA ILE A 734 9.09 -21.28 17.29
C ILE A 734 8.72 -21.20 18.78
N SER A 735 7.73 -22.00 19.22
CA SER A 735 7.17 -21.90 20.57
C SER A 735 7.89 -22.85 21.52
N ILE A 736 8.43 -22.31 22.60
CA ILE A 736 8.85 -23.12 23.75
C ILE A 736 7.56 -23.66 24.36
N ARG A 737 7.47 -24.99 24.53
CA ARG A 737 6.29 -25.67 25.11
C ARG A 737 6.55 -26.16 26.52
N LYS A 738 7.81 -26.42 26.83
CA LYS A 738 8.21 -26.94 28.13
C LYS A 738 9.61 -26.49 28.45
N VAL A 739 9.80 -26.06 29.69
CA VAL A 739 11.10 -25.73 30.25
C VAL A 739 11.30 -26.49 31.54
N LYS A 740 12.57 -26.60 31.95
CA LYS A 740 12.95 -27.14 33.24
C LYS A 740 14.07 -26.29 33.78
N ARG A 741 13.88 -25.73 34.98
CA ARG A 741 14.89 -24.98 35.69
C ARG A 741 16.13 -25.83 35.87
N ILE A 742 17.27 -25.18 35.62
CA ILE A 742 18.57 -25.75 35.96
C ILE A 742 18.84 -25.22 37.36
N GLU A 743 18.75 -26.12 38.34
CA GLU A 743 19.19 -25.79 39.70
C GLU A 743 20.69 -25.51 39.65
N SER A 744 21.06 -24.31 40.09
CA SER A 744 22.44 -23.90 40.27
C SER A 744 23.02 -24.49 41.55
#